data_AF-A0A6G3PR85-F1
#
_entry.id   AF-A0A6G3PR85-F1
#
_cell.length_a   1.000
_cell.length_b   1.000
_cell.length_c   1.000
_cell.angle_alpha   90.00
_cell.angle_beta   90.00
_cell.angle_gamma   90.00
#
_symmetry.space_group_name_H-M   'P 1'
#
loop_
_entity.id
_entity.type
_entity.pdbx_description
1 polymer ?
#
loop_
_entity_poly.entity_id
_entity_poly.type
_entity_poly.pdbx_seq_one_letter_code
_entity_poly.pdbx_strand_id
1 'polypeptide(L)'
;MGAVLPLALAGAMGVALLAQPAQAQPTSPSAATASTASPLSRPDASAELAPQAQQFAESDAGHQTADRLDASWIPPVSADKTPLKEAYDHGAPEQRKADGNSSAKASAAACDPADFTGRTGADLVRQIKASSVDCVNTLFSLTGENARLAFREAQMTTVAYALRDNAAYYPGDGSTGTPQLVLYLRAGYYVQWYNPDVVGPYGATLRTAIRSGLDSFFASPRSRDVTDENGDTLSEAVILIDSAQENARYLAVVKRLLADYTSAWNGFNRMLAAVNNVYTVTFRGHQVPAFVSAVEADPSLLDSLHRFAADHLSLLDGDHAYLASNAGRELGRFLQHPSLRAKARPLAADLLRKTSLTGPTAPLWVGVAEMADYYDKANCSDYGVCDLQERLKREVLPVRHTCSPSIRILAQQMTSAELNASCTSLIQQDAYFHRIAKDNGPVADDNNTTIEVIAYDSSADYQTYAGAMYGIDTNNGGMYLEGDPAAAGNQPRFIAYEAEWLRPEFHIWNLNHEYTHYLDGRFTMHGDFTENMSTPTVWWVEGFAEYISYHYRGEPYTAAMTEAGKGTYALSTLFGTDYSHDTTRVYRWGYLAVRYMLEKHPADMDKVLGHYRTGQWAAARTYLTSTIGTRYDSDFRSWLAGCAAGDCGSGGDGAVAECTDPDTRVLGENCRRSNLSATKGNYAYHYLYIPAGTRQLKITVSGGTGDADLYYSASGWATTASATQRATGTGNSHTLTVNNPRAGAHYISLYAASAFGGATLTTAY
;
A
#
# COMPACT_ATOMS: atom_id res chain seq x y z
N MET A 1 -21.70 62.19 -34.63
CA MET A 1 -22.32 62.34 -35.97
C MET A 1 -21.19 62.58 -36.98
N GLY A 2 -21.18 61.80 -38.07
CA GLY A 2 -20.19 61.85 -39.16
C GLY A 2 -19.07 60.82 -38.96
N ALA A 3 -19.18 59.53 -39.32
CA ALA A 3 -19.44 58.95 -40.66
C ALA A 3 -18.34 59.41 -41.65
N VAL A 4 -17.54 58.57 -42.33
CA VAL A 4 -17.87 57.43 -43.19
C VAL A 4 -16.53 56.74 -43.61
N LEU A 5 -16.43 55.40 -43.48
CA LEU A 5 -15.54 54.48 -44.25
C LEU A 5 -16.09 54.38 -45.70
N PRO A 6 -15.39 53.92 -46.80
CA PRO A 6 -14.75 52.57 -46.88
C PRO A 6 -13.68 52.36 -48.01
N LEU A 7 -13.37 51.08 -48.29
CA LEU A 7 -12.64 50.44 -49.43
C LEU A 7 -11.09 50.42 -49.37
N ALA A 8 -10.38 49.38 -49.82
CA ALA A 8 -10.65 47.99 -50.22
C ALA A 8 -9.29 47.26 -50.43
N LEU A 9 -9.39 45.93 -50.49
CA LEU A 9 -8.40 44.84 -50.61
C LEU A 9 -7.29 44.88 -51.69
N ALA A 10 -6.15 44.26 -51.30
CA ALA A 10 -5.36 43.20 -51.99
C ALA A 10 -4.21 43.51 -53.00
N GLY A 11 -3.01 42.94 -52.72
CA GLY A 11 -2.29 42.10 -53.70
C GLY A 11 -0.82 42.40 -54.08
N ALA A 12 0.12 41.64 -53.48
CA ALA A 12 1.31 40.95 -54.07
C ALA A 12 2.68 41.63 -54.40
N MET A 13 3.71 41.16 -53.66
CA MET A 13 5.05 40.60 -54.00
C MET A 13 6.16 41.32 -54.83
N GLY A 14 7.40 41.23 -54.29
CA GLY A 14 8.73 41.29 -54.96
C GLY A 14 9.84 41.85 -54.03
N VAL A 15 10.67 41.08 -53.31
CA VAL A 15 11.97 40.42 -53.68
C VAL A 15 12.98 41.42 -54.28
N ALA A 16 14.24 41.66 -53.87
CA ALA A 16 15.27 41.11 -52.96
C ALA A 16 16.33 42.24 -52.72
N LEU A 17 17.27 42.26 -51.76
CA LEU A 17 18.63 41.65 -51.65
C LEU A 17 19.45 42.75 -50.91
N LEU A 18 20.15 42.60 -49.77
CA LEU A 18 21.49 42.01 -49.53
C LEU A 18 22.01 42.63 -48.23
N ALA A 19 22.54 41.82 -47.30
CA ALA A 19 23.75 42.13 -46.52
C ALA A 19 24.13 40.93 -45.65
N GLN A 20 25.29 40.33 -45.91
CA GLN A 20 26.04 39.50 -44.96
C GLN A 20 26.73 40.40 -43.90
N PRO A 21 27.21 39.85 -42.77
CA PRO A 21 28.58 39.31 -42.79
C PRO A 21 28.82 38.03 -41.97
N ALA A 22 29.88 37.36 -42.41
CA ALA A 22 30.91 36.54 -41.77
C ALA A 22 30.76 35.95 -40.34
N GLN A 23 31.32 34.73 -40.29
CA GLN A 23 31.60 33.81 -39.19
C GLN A 23 32.35 34.40 -37.98
N ALA A 24 31.94 33.94 -36.79
CA ALA A 24 32.84 33.67 -35.67
C ALA A 24 32.24 32.52 -34.84
N GLN A 25 32.99 31.42 -34.69
CA GLN A 25 32.67 30.34 -33.74
C GLN A 25 32.78 30.85 -32.29
N PRO A 26 31.90 30.41 -31.38
CA PRO A 26 32.23 30.32 -29.97
C PRO A 26 32.31 28.86 -29.52
N THR A 27 33.47 28.57 -28.95
CA THR A 27 33.83 27.50 -28.03
C THR A 27 32.71 26.99 -27.12
N SER A 28 32.59 25.67 -27.02
CA SER A 28 31.80 24.96 -25.99
C SER A 28 32.21 25.37 -24.57
N PRO A 29 31.25 25.60 -23.66
CA PRO A 29 31.45 25.39 -22.24
C PRO A 29 30.96 23.99 -21.84
N SER A 30 31.79 23.36 -21.03
CA SER A 30 31.66 22.06 -20.39
C SER A 30 30.34 21.89 -19.62
N ALA A 31 29.93 20.63 -19.52
CA ALA A 31 28.84 20.12 -18.71
C ALA A 31 28.78 20.77 -17.32
N ALA A 32 27.73 21.55 -17.09
CA ALA A 32 27.29 21.93 -15.75
C ALA A 32 26.07 21.06 -15.41
N THR A 33 26.31 20.20 -14.43
CA THR A 33 25.37 19.41 -13.63
C THR A 33 23.93 19.90 -13.62
N ALA A 34 23.03 19.03 -14.09
CA ALA A 34 21.59 19.14 -13.90
C ALA A 34 21.28 19.19 -12.39
N SER A 35 20.80 20.35 -11.95
CA SER A 35 20.23 20.53 -10.62
C SER A 35 18.77 20.04 -10.64
N THR A 36 18.50 19.02 -9.83
CA THR A 36 17.27 18.82 -9.05
C THR A 36 15.94 19.17 -9.73
N ALA A 37 15.30 18.17 -10.34
CA ALA A 37 13.87 18.19 -10.59
C ALA A 37 13.12 18.12 -9.25
N SER A 38 12.14 19.02 -9.08
CA SER A 38 11.20 19.06 -7.96
C SER A 38 10.41 17.75 -7.82
N PRO A 39 9.95 17.39 -6.60
CA PRO A 39 9.02 16.28 -6.42
C PRO A 39 7.72 16.53 -7.19
N LEU A 40 7.01 15.44 -7.52
CA LEU A 40 5.66 15.43 -8.08
C LEU A 40 4.80 16.47 -7.34
N SER A 41 4.65 17.65 -7.93
CA SER A 41 3.72 18.63 -7.39
C SER A 41 2.35 18.11 -7.79
N ARG A 42 1.60 17.59 -6.81
CA ARG A 42 0.15 17.47 -6.93
C ARG A 42 -0.33 18.81 -7.49
N PRO A 43 -1.13 18.86 -8.57
CA PRO A 43 -1.83 20.09 -8.91
C PRO A 43 -2.54 20.56 -7.63
N ASP A 44 -2.35 21.82 -7.25
CA ASP A 44 -3.04 22.46 -6.13
C ASP A 44 -4.49 21.98 -6.11
N ALA A 45 -4.87 21.27 -5.04
CA ALA A 45 -6.19 20.76 -4.71
C ALA A 45 -7.30 21.09 -5.73
N SER A 46 -7.25 20.47 -6.91
CA SER A 46 -8.41 20.45 -7.79
C SER A 46 -9.42 19.54 -7.12
N ALA A 47 -10.64 20.01 -6.90
CA ALA A 47 -11.75 19.27 -6.29
C ALA A 47 -12.22 18.04 -7.11
N GLU A 48 -11.38 17.53 -8.02
CA GLU A 48 -11.65 16.43 -8.93
C GLU A 48 -10.73 15.25 -8.60
N LEU A 49 -11.33 14.06 -8.46
CA LEU A 49 -10.62 12.79 -8.29
C LEU A 49 -9.73 12.44 -9.50
N ALA A 50 -8.54 11.91 -9.19
CA ALA A 50 -7.60 11.39 -10.18
C ALA A 50 -8.19 10.18 -10.96
N PRO A 51 -7.83 10.02 -12.25
CA PRO A 51 -8.15 8.82 -13.01
C PRO A 51 -7.47 7.57 -12.42
N GLN A 52 -8.07 6.40 -12.61
CA GLN A 52 -7.55 5.13 -12.06
C GLN A 52 -6.40 4.56 -12.90
N ALA A 53 -5.25 4.29 -12.25
CA ALA A 53 -4.05 3.73 -12.87
C ALA A 53 -4.22 2.29 -13.35
N GLN A 54 -5.00 1.49 -12.63
CA GLN A 54 -5.18 0.07 -12.94
C GLN A 54 -6.64 -0.31 -12.85
N GLN A 55 -6.99 -1.42 -13.51
CA GLN A 55 -8.33 -1.99 -13.50
C GLN A 55 -8.79 -2.38 -12.07
N PHE A 56 -7.81 -2.60 -11.21
CA PHE A 56 -7.91 -3.11 -9.84
C PHE A 56 -6.96 -2.36 -8.92
N ALA A 57 -6.89 -1.03 -9.05
CA ALA A 57 -5.91 -0.23 -8.32
C ALA A 57 -5.89 -0.63 -6.83
N GLU A 58 -4.75 -1.16 -6.39
CA GLU A 58 -4.25 -0.95 -5.04
C GLU A 58 -4.47 0.53 -4.72
N SER A 59 -5.04 0.83 -3.56
CA SER A 59 -4.86 2.17 -3.05
C SER A 59 -3.36 2.33 -2.80
N ASP A 60 -2.63 2.97 -3.72
CA ASP A 60 -1.27 3.51 -3.50
C ASP A 60 -1.26 4.55 -2.35
N ALA A 61 -2.40 4.80 -1.69
CA ALA A 61 -2.43 5.41 -0.38
C ALA A 61 -1.81 4.41 0.60
N GLY A 62 -0.64 4.77 1.15
CA GLY A 62 -0.01 4.00 2.22
C GLY A 62 -1.00 3.60 3.32
N HIS A 63 -0.69 2.54 4.06
CA HIS A 63 -1.54 2.06 5.16
C HIS A 63 -1.57 3.00 6.36
N GLN A 64 -1.04 4.21 6.22
CA GLN A 64 -1.13 5.29 7.19
C GLN A 64 -1.77 6.53 6.55
N THR A 65 -2.69 7.15 7.28
CA THR A 65 -3.25 8.45 6.92
C THR A 65 -3.39 9.35 8.15
N ALA A 66 -3.18 10.66 7.95
CA ALA A 66 -3.43 11.67 8.97
C ALA A 66 -4.93 11.79 9.25
N ASP A 67 -5.74 11.97 8.21
CA ASP A 67 -7.15 12.34 8.35
C ASP A 67 -8.11 11.25 7.87
N ARG A 68 -9.32 11.33 8.43
CA ARG A 68 -10.48 10.61 7.91
C ARG A 68 -10.87 11.19 6.54
N LEU A 69 -11.13 10.32 5.59
CA LEU A 69 -11.74 10.67 4.31
C LEU A 69 -13.22 11.01 4.52
N ASP A 70 -13.68 12.09 3.87
CA ASP A 70 -15.10 12.28 3.69
C ASP A 70 -15.68 11.16 2.84
N ALA A 71 -16.96 10.84 3.05
CA ALA A 71 -17.65 9.80 2.29
C ALA A 71 -17.68 10.07 0.77
N SER A 72 -17.50 11.33 0.35
CA SER A 72 -17.32 11.72 -1.05
C SER A 72 -16.03 11.22 -1.69
N TRP A 73 -14.99 10.91 -0.90
CA TRP A 73 -13.66 10.50 -1.37
C TRP A 73 -13.43 8.99 -1.28
N ILE A 74 -14.25 8.26 -0.53
CA ILE A 74 -14.13 6.80 -0.40
C ILE A 74 -14.66 6.14 -1.68
N PRO A 75 -13.82 5.43 -2.46
CA PRO A 75 -14.21 4.85 -3.75
C PRO A 75 -15.17 3.66 -3.61
N PRO A 76 -15.85 3.21 -4.69
CA PRO A 76 -16.59 1.95 -4.70
C PRO A 76 -15.71 0.76 -4.29
N VAL A 77 -16.32 -0.26 -3.71
CA VAL A 77 -15.62 -1.49 -3.33
C VAL A 77 -15.10 -2.19 -4.59
N SER A 78 -13.82 -2.55 -4.61
CA SER A 78 -13.19 -3.20 -5.75
C SER A 78 -13.72 -4.61 -5.96
N ALA A 79 -13.79 -5.01 -7.24
CA ALA A 79 -14.02 -6.40 -7.63
C ALA A 79 -12.78 -7.27 -7.36
N ASP A 80 -11.59 -6.67 -7.35
CA ASP A 80 -10.37 -7.35 -6.94
C ASP A 80 -10.21 -7.32 -5.43
N LYS A 81 -9.99 -8.51 -4.89
CA LYS A 81 -9.79 -8.77 -3.47
C LYS A 81 -8.34 -9.07 -3.14
N THR A 82 -7.45 -9.04 -4.12
CA THR A 82 -6.01 -9.27 -3.95
C THR A 82 -5.42 -8.29 -2.94
N PRO A 83 -5.71 -6.97 -2.99
CA PRO A 83 -5.18 -6.02 -1.99
C PRO A 83 -5.60 -6.31 -0.54
N LEU A 84 -6.68 -7.07 -0.31
CA LEU A 84 -7.10 -7.47 1.05
C LEU A 84 -6.25 -8.61 1.62
N LYS A 85 -5.63 -9.39 0.73
CA LYS A 85 -4.84 -10.59 1.08
C LYS A 85 -3.38 -10.42 0.74
N GLU A 86 -3.02 -9.28 0.17
CA GLU A 86 -1.66 -8.82 0.17
C GLU A 86 -1.26 -8.61 1.62
N ALA A 87 -0.49 -9.56 2.11
CA ALA A 87 0.39 -9.26 3.20
C ALA A 87 1.51 -8.53 2.49
N TYR A 88 1.75 -7.31 2.92
CA TYR A 88 2.95 -6.58 2.53
C TYR A 88 4.20 -7.46 2.80
N ASP A 89 4.05 -8.41 3.74
CA ASP A 89 4.98 -9.45 4.17
C ASP A 89 4.87 -10.83 3.41
N HIS A 90 3.71 -11.33 2.96
CA HIS A 90 3.57 -12.69 2.43
C HIS A 90 3.15 -12.69 0.95
N GLY A 91 4.04 -13.15 0.08
CA GLY A 91 3.63 -13.61 -1.25
C GLY A 91 2.53 -14.65 -1.06
N ALA A 92 1.39 -14.44 -1.70
CA ALA A 92 0.33 -15.44 -1.75
C ALA A 92 0.95 -16.82 -2.05
N PRO A 93 0.57 -17.90 -1.36
CA PRO A 93 0.93 -19.21 -1.86
C PRO A 93 0.39 -19.29 -3.28
N GLU A 94 1.28 -19.59 -4.25
CA GLU A 94 0.85 -19.97 -5.59
C GLU A 94 -0.21 -21.06 -5.41
N GLN A 95 -1.48 -20.69 -5.59
CA GLN A 95 -2.52 -21.69 -5.75
C GLN A 95 -2.21 -22.38 -7.07
N ARG A 96 -1.47 -23.49 -6.97
CA ARG A 96 -1.46 -24.54 -7.96
C ARG A 96 -2.88 -25.10 -8.06
N LYS A 97 -3.76 -24.39 -8.77
CA LYS A 97 -4.87 -25.03 -9.44
C LYS A 97 -4.33 -25.56 -10.76
N ALA A 98 -4.14 -26.86 -10.76
CA ALA A 98 -3.83 -27.63 -11.95
C ALA A 98 -5.05 -27.61 -12.88
N ASP A 99 -5.15 -26.58 -13.71
CA ASP A 99 -5.92 -26.67 -14.95
C ASP A 99 -4.93 -26.96 -16.07
N GLY A 100 -4.93 -28.23 -16.48
CA GLY A 100 -4.03 -28.75 -17.50
C GLY A 100 -4.31 -28.15 -18.86
N ASN A 101 -3.56 -27.12 -19.24
CA ASN A 101 -2.89 -26.97 -20.54
C ASN A 101 -2.10 -25.65 -20.56
N SER A 102 -0.94 -25.59 -19.90
CA SER A 102 -0.01 -24.48 -20.08
C SER A 102 1.20 -24.96 -20.88
N SER A 103 1.24 -24.52 -22.13
CA SER A 103 2.49 -24.46 -22.89
C SER A 103 3.46 -23.55 -22.13
N ALA A 104 4.73 -23.95 -22.10
CA ALA A 104 5.78 -23.28 -21.35
C ALA A 104 5.78 -21.75 -21.57
N LYS A 105 5.50 -20.98 -20.51
CA LYS A 105 5.68 -19.53 -20.50
C LYS A 105 7.16 -19.23 -20.74
N ALA A 106 7.47 -18.74 -21.94
CA ALA A 106 8.72 -18.05 -22.21
C ALA A 106 8.81 -16.81 -21.29
N SER A 107 9.99 -16.53 -20.75
CA SER A 107 10.22 -15.31 -19.95
C SER A 107 9.79 -14.09 -20.75
N ALA A 108 8.85 -13.31 -20.23
CA ALA A 108 8.45 -12.04 -20.84
C ALA A 108 9.69 -11.15 -20.99
N ALA A 109 9.96 -10.69 -22.21
CA ALA A 109 10.97 -9.66 -22.44
C ALA A 109 10.60 -8.40 -21.65
N ALA A 110 11.58 -7.74 -21.03
CA ALA A 110 11.38 -6.48 -20.34
C ALA A 110 10.74 -5.45 -21.29
N CYS A 111 9.67 -4.80 -20.84
CA CYS A 111 9.01 -3.73 -21.59
C CYS A 111 9.91 -2.48 -21.56
N ASP A 112 10.51 -2.10 -22.69
CA ASP A 112 11.35 -0.91 -22.77
C ASP A 112 10.47 0.32 -23.11
N PRO A 113 10.40 1.36 -22.26
CA PRO A 113 9.71 2.61 -22.58
C PRO A 113 10.16 3.25 -23.91
N ALA A 114 11.40 3.00 -24.35
CA ALA A 114 11.94 3.49 -25.62
C ALA A 114 11.12 2.98 -26.83
N ASP A 115 10.50 1.80 -26.73
CA ASP A 115 9.69 1.23 -27.80
C ASP A 115 8.44 2.06 -28.09
N PHE A 116 7.92 2.77 -27.08
CA PHE A 116 6.73 3.63 -27.21
C PHE A 116 7.12 5.09 -27.46
N THR A 117 8.13 5.59 -26.73
CA THR A 117 8.55 7.00 -26.78
C THR A 117 9.30 7.34 -28.07
N GLY A 118 9.98 6.36 -28.69
CA GLY A 118 10.70 6.53 -29.95
C GLY A 118 9.85 6.41 -31.21
N ARG A 119 8.55 6.06 -31.10
CA ARG A 119 7.65 5.79 -32.24
C ARG A 119 6.50 6.78 -32.31
N THR A 120 5.98 6.99 -33.51
CA THR A 120 4.82 7.86 -33.76
C THR A 120 3.90 7.25 -34.82
N GLY A 121 2.68 7.78 -34.98
CA GLY A 121 1.80 7.38 -36.07
C GLY A 121 1.49 5.88 -36.08
N ALA A 122 1.49 5.28 -37.27
CA ALA A 122 1.20 3.86 -37.46
C ALA A 122 2.26 2.92 -36.83
N ASP A 123 3.51 3.36 -36.68
CA ASP A 123 4.57 2.58 -36.01
C ASP A 123 4.29 2.43 -34.53
N LEU A 124 3.84 3.49 -33.88
CA LEU A 124 3.43 3.45 -32.47
C LEU A 124 2.23 2.51 -32.29
N VAL A 125 1.22 2.62 -33.14
CA VAL A 125 0.04 1.74 -33.10
C VAL A 125 0.43 0.26 -33.27
N ARG A 126 1.32 -0.05 -34.22
CA ARG A 126 1.83 -1.42 -34.40
C ARG A 126 2.55 -1.93 -33.16
N GLN A 127 3.38 -1.10 -32.54
CA GLN A 127 4.09 -1.46 -31.32
C GLN A 127 3.11 -1.78 -30.19
N ILE A 128 2.16 -0.87 -29.92
CA ILE A 128 1.17 -1.05 -28.86
C ILE A 128 0.40 -2.37 -29.04
N LYS A 129 -0.07 -2.65 -30.27
CA LYS A 129 -0.82 -3.87 -30.58
C LYS A 129 0.02 -5.15 -30.48
N ALA A 130 1.34 -5.07 -30.64
CA ALA A 130 2.24 -6.20 -30.54
C ALA A 130 2.72 -6.47 -29.09
N SER A 131 2.54 -5.52 -28.19
CA SER A 131 2.92 -5.65 -26.78
C SER A 131 1.94 -6.52 -25.98
N SER A 132 2.44 -7.14 -24.90
CA SER A 132 1.56 -7.70 -23.87
C SER A 132 0.84 -6.58 -23.10
N VAL A 133 -0.31 -6.91 -22.51
CA VAL A 133 -1.01 -5.99 -21.60
C VAL A 133 -0.13 -5.60 -20.41
N ASP A 134 0.64 -6.54 -19.84
CA ASP A 134 1.58 -6.27 -18.76
C ASP A 134 2.64 -5.23 -19.15
N CYS A 135 3.15 -5.30 -20.38
CA CYS A 135 4.09 -4.33 -20.91
C CYS A 135 3.44 -2.94 -21.00
N VAL A 136 2.26 -2.83 -21.62
CA VAL A 136 1.55 -1.55 -21.72
C VAL A 136 1.19 -1.00 -20.33
N ASN A 137 0.89 -1.87 -19.36
CA ASN A 137 0.58 -1.48 -17.99
C ASN A 137 1.75 -0.80 -17.27
N THR A 138 3.01 -1.15 -17.61
CA THR A 138 4.18 -0.46 -17.05
C THR A 138 4.22 1.03 -17.39
N LEU A 139 3.53 1.45 -18.45
CA LEU A 139 3.57 2.84 -18.94
C LEU A 139 2.84 3.83 -18.03
N PHE A 140 1.99 3.37 -17.10
CA PHE A 140 1.33 4.23 -16.11
C PHE A 140 2.33 4.91 -15.15
N SER A 141 3.54 4.36 -15.03
CA SER A 141 4.62 4.90 -14.18
C SER A 141 5.55 5.89 -14.88
N LEU A 142 5.32 6.18 -16.18
CA LEU A 142 6.22 7.08 -16.91
C LEU A 142 6.16 8.50 -16.34
N THR A 143 7.33 9.12 -16.23
CA THR A 143 7.50 10.52 -15.82
C THR A 143 8.46 11.24 -16.79
N GLY A 144 8.58 12.57 -16.64
CA GLY A 144 9.55 13.37 -17.38
C GLY A 144 9.41 13.25 -18.91
N GLU A 145 10.54 13.28 -19.61
CA GLU A 145 10.55 13.28 -21.08
C GLU A 145 9.89 12.03 -21.69
N ASN A 146 9.99 10.88 -21.02
CA ASN A 146 9.32 9.65 -21.47
C ASN A 146 7.79 9.79 -21.41
N ALA A 147 7.24 10.36 -20.33
CA ALA A 147 5.81 10.67 -20.25
C ALA A 147 5.36 11.57 -21.39
N ARG A 148 6.10 12.66 -21.66
CA ARG A 148 5.79 13.59 -22.74
C ARG A 148 5.81 12.93 -24.12
N LEU A 149 6.86 12.16 -24.42
CA LEU A 149 7.06 11.54 -25.73
C LEU A 149 6.02 10.45 -26.01
N ALA A 150 5.66 9.66 -24.99
CA ALA A 150 4.61 8.68 -25.09
C ALA A 150 3.23 9.34 -25.24
N PHE A 151 2.89 10.31 -24.39
CA PHE A 151 1.48 10.67 -24.16
C PHE A 151 1.06 12.06 -24.61
N ARG A 152 1.92 12.88 -25.22
CA ARG A 152 1.46 14.16 -25.81
C ARG A 152 0.25 13.98 -26.75
N GLU A 153 -0.62 15.00 -26.85
CA GLU A 153 -1.94 14.92 -27.52
C GLU A 153 -1.91 14.25 -28.91
N ALA A 154 -0.87 14.48 -29.71
CA ALA A 154 -0.73 13.88 -31.04
C ALA A 154 -0.69 12.33 -31.02
N GLN A 155 -0.03 11.74 -30.02
CA GLN A 155 0.09 10.28 -29.88
C GLN A 155 -1.22 9.70 -29.41
N MET A 156 -1.81 10.30 -28.38
CA MET A 156 -3.12 9.93 -27.86
C MET A 156 -4.19 10.00 -28.96
N THR A 157 -4.17 11.05 -29.79
CA THR A 157 -5.11 11.22 -30.91
C THR A 157 -4.93 10.12 -31.95
N THR A 158 -3.67 9.79 -32.28
CA THR A 158 -3.34 8.70 -33.21
C THR A 158 -3.88 7.37 -32.70
N VAL A 159 -3.64 7.04 -31.43
CA VAL A 159 -4.07 5.78 -30.82
C VAL A 159 -5.59 5.73 -30.67
N ALA A 160 -6.25 6.84 -30.37
CA ALA A 160 -7.71 6.91 -30.28
C ALA A 160 -8.40 6.66 -31.64
N TYR A 161 -7.86 7.18 -32.74
CA TYR A 161 -8.33 6.82 -34.07
C TYR A 161 -8.00 5.37 -34.45
N ALA A 162 -6.86 4.84 -34.01
CA ALA A 162 -6.56 3.43 -34.19
C ALA A 162 -7.57 2.54 -33.43
N LEU A 163 -8.00 2.94 -32.23
CA LEU A 163 -9.07 2.24 -31.50
C LEU A 163 -10.38 2.26 -32.30
N ARG A 164 -10.78 3.41 -32.88
CA ARG A 164 -11.96 3.49 -33.77
C ARG A 164 -11.86 2.47 -34.90
N ASP A 165 -10.75 2.47 -35.63
CA ASP A 165 -10.58 1.62 -36.80
C ASP A 165 -10.49 0.13 -36.43
N ASN A 166 -9.86 -0.19 -35.30
CA ASN A 166 -9.77 -1.56 -34.81
C ASN A 166 -11.11 -2.08 -34.28
N ALA A 167 -11.87 -1.22 -33.60
CA ALA A 167 -13.15 -1.57 -32.99
C ALA A 167 -14.24 -1.94 -34.01
N ALA A 168 -14.16 -1.40 -35.23
CA ALA A 168 -15.07 -1.75 -36.33
C ALA A 168 -15.07 -3.24 -36.70
N TYR A 169 -13.98 -3.95 -36.40
CA TYR A 169 -13.80 -5.38 -36.64
C TYR A 169 -13.43 -6.14 -35.37
N TYR A 170 -13.79 -5.61 -34.21
CA TYR A 170 -13.46 -6.21 -32.92
C TYR A 170 -14.03 -7.63 -32.82
N PRO A 171 -13.19 -8.67 -32.61
CA PRO A 171 -13.64 -10.07 -32.63
C PRO A 171 -14.37 -10.52 -31.35
N GLY A 172 -14.34 -9.71 -30.28
CA GLY A 172 -14.78 -10.12 -28.94
C GLY A 172 -13.64 -10.65 -28.07
N ASP A 173 -12.38 -10.42 -28.47
CA ASP A 173 -11.19 -10.85 -27.72
C ASP A 173 -9.98 -9.94 -28.00
N GLY A 174 -8.87 -10.19 -27.31
CA GLY A 174 -7.62 -9.43 -27.42
C GLY A 174 -6.76 -9.70 -28.67
N SER A 175 -7.15 -10.61 -29.57
CA SER A 175 -6.30 -11.09 -30.69
C SER A 175 -5.89 -9.99 -31.68
N THR A 176 -6.66 -8.90 -31.74
CA THR A 176 -6.40 -7.76 -32.63
C THR A 176 -5.73 -6.59 -31.94
N GLY A 177 -5.34 -6.70 -30.66
CA GLY A 177 -4.66 -5.63 -29.92
C GLY A 177 -5.59 -4.53 -29.37
N THR A 178 -6.91 -4.74 -29.37
CA THR A 178 -7.87 -3.78 -28.80
C THR A 178 -7.61 -3.44 -27.34
N PRO A 179 -7.41 -4.41 -26.42
CA PRO A 179 -7.18 -4.07 -25.01
C PRO A 179 -5.92 -3.24 -24.80
N GLN A 180 -4.84 -3.49 -25.57
CA GLN A 180 -3.61 -2.70 -25.53
C GLN A 180 -3.86 -1.25 -25.95
N LEU A 181 -4.67 -1.01 -26.99
CA LEU A 181 -5.01 0.35 -27.43
C LEU A 181 -5.81 1.09 -26.35
N VAL A 182 -6.79 0.44 -25.73
CA VAL A 182 -7.58 1.03 -24.63
C VAL A 182 -6.69 1.32 -23.42
N LEU A 183 -5.85 0.37 -23.02
CA LEU A 183 -4.96 0.49 -21.87
C LEU A 183 -3.91 1.59 -22.07
N TYR A 184 -3.36 1.73 -23.28
CA TYR A 184 -2.45 2.83 -23.61
C TYR A 184 -3.12 4.20 -23.47
N LEU A 185 -4.37 4.33 -23.92
CA LEU A 185 -5.14 5.57 -23.77
C LEU A 185 -5.45 5.87 -22.30
N ARG A 186 -5.76 4.85 -21.49
CA ARG A 186 -5.88 5.04 -20.04
C ARG A 186 -4.56 5.52 -19.43
N ALA A 187 -3.44 4.89 -19.77
CA ALA A 187 -2.11 5.27 -19.29
C ALA A 187 -1.80 6.73 -19.61
N GLY A 188 -2.12 7.19 -20.82
CA GLY A 188 -1.88 8.58 -21.19
C GLY A 188 -2.77 9.60 -20.48
N TYR A 189 -4.03 9.29 -20.18
CA TYR A 189 -4.86 10.15 -19.33
C TYR A 189 -4.38 10.16 -17.89
N TYR A 190 -3.99 9.01 -17.35
CA TYR A 190 -3.43 8.89 -16.01
C TYR A 190 -2.15 9.70 -15.84
N VAL A 191 -1.16 9.44 -16.70
CA VAL A 191 0.15 10.10 -16.62
C VAL A 191 0.02 11.61 -16.85
N GLN A 192 -0.86 12.04 -17.77
CA GLN A 192 -1.09 13.47 -18.00
C GLN A 192 -1.71 14.18 -16.79
N TRP A 193 -2.61 13.51 -16.05
CA TRP A 193 -3.19 14.06 -14.83
C TRP A 193 -2.13 14.38 -13.77
N TYR A 194 -1.18 13.47 -13.56
CA TYR A 194 -0.10 13.62 -12.59
C TYR A 194 1.09 14.44 -13.09
N ASN A 195 1.24 14.59 -14.41
CA ASN A 195 2.36 15.29 -15.03
C ASN A 195 1.89 16.29 -16.11
N PRO A 196 0.94 17.20 -15.79
CA PRO A 196 0.30 18.04 -16.80
C PRO A 196 1.27 19.02 -17.46
N ASP A 197 2.24 19.54 -16.71
CA ASP A 197 3.27 20.47 -17.20
C ASP A 197 4.23 19.80 -18.18
N VAL A 198 4.42 18.49 -18.04
CA VAL A 198 5.35 17.71 -18.85
C VAL A 198 4.67 17.19 -20.10
N VAL A 199 3.50 16.56 -19.96
CA VAL A 199 2.77 15.96 -21.09
C VAL A 199 2.07 17.03 -21.94
N GLY A 200 1.63 18.11 -21.31
CA GLY A 200 0.82 19.16 -21.92
C GLY A 200 -0.68 18.88 -21.87
N PRO A 201 -1.51 19.87 -22.25
CA PRO A 201 -2.97 19.75 -22.17
C PRO A 201 -3.53 18.87 -23.30
N TYR A 202 -4.67 18.25 -23.02
CA TYR A 202 -5.50 17.59 -24.03
C TYR A 202 -6.67 18.47 -24.46
N GLY A 203 -6.86 18.60 -25.77
CA GLY A 203 -7.83 19.50 -26.36
C GLY A 203 -9.00 18.81 -27.04
N ALA A 204 -9.75 19.61 -27.81
CA ALA A 204 -10.93 19.15 -28.54
C ALA A 204 -10.60 18.09 -29.61
N THR A 205 -9.37 18.07 -30.11
CA THR A 205 -8.89 17.10 -31.09
C THR A 205 -8.87 15.70 -30.48
N LEU A 206 -8.16 15.51 -29.36
CA LEU A 206 -8.16 14.23 -28.67
C LEU A 206 -9.56 13.83 -28.21
N ARG A 207 -10.34 14.77 -27.66
CA ARG A 207 -11.71 14.50 -27.24
C ARG A 207 -12.58 13.94 -28.37
N THR A 208 -12.45 14.50 -29.57
CA THR A 208 -13.16 14.00 -30.76
C THR A 208 -12.69 12.59 -31.15
N ALA A 209 -11.39 12.36 -31.11
CA ALA A 209 -10.81 11.05 -31.44
C ALA A 209 -11.24 9.97 -30.44
N ILE A 210 -11.17 10.24 -29.14
CA ILE A 210 -11.59 9.32 -28.08
C ILE A 210 -13.06 8.95 -28.20
N ARG A 211 -13.93 9.96 -28.43
CA ARG A 211 -15.35 9.69 -28.69
C ARG A 211 -15.55 8.76 -29.87
N SER A 212 -14.84 8.98 -30.97
CA SER A 212 -14.94 8.09 -32.13
C SER A 212 -14.49 6.66 -31.83
N GLY A 213 -13.44 6.49 -31.01
CA GLY A 213 -12.94 5.18 -30.58
C GLY A 213 -13.94 4.44 -29.69
N LEU A 214 -14.40 5.09 -28.62
CA LEU A 214 -15.38 4.53 -27.69
C LEU A 214 -16.74 4.28 -28.34
N ASP A 215 -17.21 5.19 -29.20
CA ASP A 215 -18.44 5.01 -29.98
C ASP A 215 -18.36 3.75 -30.85
N SER A 216 -17.25 3.56 -31.58
CA SER A 216 -17.06 2.38 -32.42
C SER A 216 -16.96 1.09 -31.59
N PHE A 217 -16.29 1.13 -30.43
CA PHE A 217 -16.16 -0.03 -29.54
C PHE A 217 -17.52 -0.44 -28.96
N PHE A 218 -18.25 0.48 -28.35
CA PHE A 218 -19.53 0.16 -27.71
C PHE A 218 -20.67 -0.12 -28.71
N ALA A 219 -20.52 0.30 -29.97
CA ALA A 219 -21.41 -0.07 -31.07
C ALA A 219 -21.15 -1.48 -31.62
N SER A 220 -19.94 -2.05 -31.41
CA SER A 220 -19.64 -3.41 -31.86
C SER A 220 -20.54 -4.41 -31.13
N PRO A 221 -21.24 -5.31 -31.85
CA PRO A 221 -22.03 -6.37 -31.22
C PRO A 221 -21.18 -7.28 -30.32
N ARG A 222 -19.90 -7.45 -30.66
CA ARG A 222 -18.95 -8.29 -29.92
C ARG A 222 -18.55 -7.70 -28.58
N SER A 223 -18.74 -6.38 -28.37
CA SER A 223 -18.60 -5.77 -27.04
C SER A 223 -19.62 -6.27 -26.01
N ARG A 224 -20.63 -7.03 -26.46
CA ARG A 224 -21.68 -7.64 -25.63
C ARG A 224 -21.53 -9.15 -25.45
N ASP A 225 -20.47 -9.75 -25.99
CA ASP A 225 -20.21 -11.16 -25.75
C ASP A 225 -19.95 -11.38 -24.25
N VAL A 226 -20.60 -12.38 -23.66
CA VAL A 226 -20.43 -12.71 -22.24
C VAL A 226 -19.31 -13.74 -22.12
N THR A 227 -18.08 -13.27 -22.25
CA THR A 227 -16.86 -14.07 -22.10
C THR A 227 -15.77 -13.23 -21.42
N ASP A 228 -14.79 -13.88 -20.77
CA ASP A 228 -13.69 -13.14 -20.14
C ASP A 228 -12.78 -12.45 -21.16
N GLU A 229 -12.65 -13.01 -22.38
CA GLU A 229 -11.85 -12.41 -23.45
C GLU A 229 -12.42 -11.07 -23.92
N ASN A 230 -13.75 -10.94 -24.00
CA ASN A 230 -14.40 -9.65 -24.23
C ASN A 230 -14.29 -8.78 -22.97
N GLY A 231 -14.56 -9.39 -21.81
CA GLY A 231 -14.48 -8.74 -20.50
C GLY A 231 -13.19 -7.97 -20.33
N ASP A 232 -12.03 -8.55 -20.67
CA ASP A 232 -10.71 -7.91 -20.58
C ASP A 232 -10.66 -6.54 -21.28
N THR A 233 -11.32 -6.39 -22.42
CA THR A 233 -11.37 -5.12 -23.16
C THR A 233 -12.51 -4.23 -22.67
N LEU A 234 -13.67 -4.82 -22.38
CA LEU A 234 -14.87 -4.10 -21.98
C LEU A 234 -14.66 -3.37 -20.64
N SER A 235 -14.07 -4.03 -19.64
CA SER A 235 -13.81 -3.42 -18.33
C SER A 235 -12.83 -2.25 -18.42
N GLU A 236 -11.78 -2.37 -19.25
CA GLU A 236 -10.86 -1.28 -19.58
C GLU A 236 -11.56 -0.10 -20.26
N ALA A 237 -12.42 -0.38 -21.24
CA ALA A 237 -13.13 0.64 -21.99
C ALA A 237 -14.12 1.43 -21.12
N VAL A 238 -14.74 0.76 -20.13
CA VAL A 238 -15.59 1.43 -19.14
C VAL A 238 -14.78 2.38 -18.27
N ILE A 239 -13.58 2.01 -17.82
CA ILE A 239 -12.70 2.94 -17.07
C ILE A 239 -12.19 4.07 -17.99
N LEU A 240 -11.97 3.82 -19.27
CA LEU A 240 -11.57 4.86 -20.22
C LEU A 240 -12.63 5.96 -20.38
N ILE A 241 -13.93 5.65 -20.23
CA ILE A 241 -15.00 6.67 -20.17
C ILE A 241 -14.65 7.70 -19.11
N ASP A 242 -14.29 7.22 -17.92
CA ASP A 242 -13.98 8.04 -16.76
C ASP A 242 -12.59 8.71 -16.86
N SER A 243 -11.58 7.98 -17.36
CA SER A 243 -10.23 8.51 -17.57
C SER A 243 -10.24 9.72 -18.51
N ALA A 244 -11.10 9.68 -19.54
CA ALA A 244 -11.28 10.76 -20.50
C ALA A 244 -12.32 11.82 -20.07
N GLN A 245 -12.90 11.71 -18.86
CA GLN A 245 -14.00 12.55 -18.35
C GLN A 245 -15.23 12.61 -19.30
N GLU A 246 -15.56 11.51 -19.97
CA GLU A 246 -16.70 11.37 -20.88
C GLU A 246 -17.93 10.73 -20.20
N ASN A 247 -17.99 10.76 -18.86
CA ASN A 247 -19.03 10.15 -18.03
C ASN A 247 -20.45 10.53 -18.51
N ALA A 248 -20.66 11.81 -18.86
CA ALA A 248 -21.96 12.33 -19.31
C ALA A 248 -22.43 11.71 -20.64
N ARG A 249 -21.51 11.52 -21.60
CA ARG A 249 -21.84 11.03 -22.95
C ARG A 249 -22.24 9.56 -22.93
N TYR A 250 -21.56 8.76 -22.10
CA TYR A 250 -21.70 7.30 -22.09
C TYR A 250 -22.63 6.78 -20.98
N LEU A 251 -23.53 7.62 -20.46
CA LEU A 251 -24.56 7.21 -19.50
C LEU A 251 -25.40 6.02 -19.99
N ALA A 252 -25.65 5.93 -21.29
CA ALA A 252 -26.34 4.79 -21.90
C ALA A 252 -25.57 3.46 -21.75
N VAL A 253 -24.23 3.49 -21.75
CA VAL A 253 -23.39 2.30 -21.54
C VAL A 253 -23.48 1.84 -20.09
N VAL A 254 -23.43 2.77 -19.13
CA VAL A 254 -23.63 2.48 -17.70
C VAL A 254 -24.97 1.79 -17.48
N LYS A 255 -26.07 2.37 -17.98
CA LYS A 255 -27.41 1.79 -17.82
C LYS A 255 -27.56 0.44 -18.54
N ARG A 256 -26.92 0.26 -19.71
CA ARG A 256 -26.92 -1.00 -20.45
C ARG A 256 -26.27 -2.11 -19.63
N LEU A 257 -25.06 -1.90 -19.11
CA LEU A 257 -24.33 -2.92 -18.36
C LEU A 257 -25.07 -3.37 -17.10
N LEU A 258 -25.69 -2.42 -16.38
CA LEU A 258 -26.56 -2.74 -15.25
C LEU A 258 -27.81 -3.54 -15.68
N ALA A 259 -28.38 -3.26 -16.85
CA ALA A 259 -29.58 -3.95 -17.33
C ALA A 259 -29.32 -5.32 -17.95
N ASP A 260 -28.16 -5.51 -18.59
CA ASP A 260 -27.78 -6.73 -19.30
C ASP A 260 -27.22 -7.81 -18.36
N TYR A 261 -26.73 -7.42 -17.18
CA TYR A 261 -26.23 -8.36 -16.18
C TYR A 261 -27.29 -9.39 -15.78
N THR A 262 -26.86 -10.65 -15.69
CA THR A 262 -27.63 -11.75 -15.12
C THR A 262 -26.68 -12.65 -14.34
N SER A 263 -27.22 -13.54 -13.48
CA SER A 263 -26.39 -14.48 -12.72
C SER A 263 -25.54 -15.43 -13.59
N ALA A 264 -25.83 -15.56 -14.89
CA ALA A 264 -24.99 -16.28 -15.83
C ALA A 264 -23.59 -15.64 -16.01
N TRP A 265 -23.43 -14.37 -15.64
CA TRP A 265 -22.15 -13.64 -15.75
C TRP A 265 -21.20 -13.99 -14.58
N ASN A 266 -21.69 -14.61 -13.50
CA ASN A 266 -20.90 -14.87 -12.29
C ASN A 266 -19.68 -15.78 -12.52
N GLY A 267 -19.66 -16.54 -13.62
CA GLY A 267 -18.51 -17.34 -14.02
C GLY A 267 -17.40 -16.57 -14.76
N PHE A 268 -17.59 -15.28 -15.03
CA PHE A 268 -16.71 -14.47 -15.89
C PHE A 268 -16.21 -13.23 -15.13
N ASN A 269 -15.08 -13.35 -14.44
CA ASN A 269 -14.54 -12.31 -13.56
C ASN A 269 -14.34 -10.97 -14.27
N ARG A 270 -13.95 -10.99 -15.55
CA ARG A 270 -13.71 -9.77 -16.33
C ARG A 270 -15.01 -9.09 -16.76
N MET A 271 -16.07 -9.88 -16.99
CA MET A 271 -17.41 -9.32 -17.20
C MET A 271 -17.97 -8.71 -15.91
N LEU A 272 -17.75 -9.34 -14.76
CA LEU A 272 -18.13 -8.76 -13.46
C LEU A 272 -17.37 -7.46 -13.19
N ALA A 273 -16.07 -7.40 -13.51
CA ALA A 273 -15.27 -6.18 -13.42
C ALA A 273 -15.85 -5.08 -14.32
N ALA A 274 -16.28 -5.38 -15.55
CA ALA A 274 -16.92 -4.41 -16.42
C ALA A 274 -18.22 -3.84 -15.85
N VAL A 275 -19.04 -4.68 -15.19
CA VAL A 275 -20.25 -4.22 -14.49
C VAL A 275 -19.86 -3.35 -13.29
N ASN A 276 -18.86 -3.74 -12.50
CA ASN A 276 -18.43 -2.94 -11.35
C ASN A 276 -17.85 -1.58 -11.73
N ASN A 277 -17.10 -1.51 -12.84
CA ASN A 277 -16.44 -0.28 -13.29
C ASN A 277 -17.44 0.82 -13.68
N VAL A 278 -18.72 0.50 -13.89
CA VAL A 278 -19.75 1.53 -14.07
C VAL A 278 -19.89 2.42 -12.84
N TYR A 279 -19.59 1.89 -11.65
CA TYR A 279 -19.63 2.64 -10.40
C TYR A 279 -18.45 3.60 -10.28
N THR A 280 -17.30 3.32 -10.90
CA THR A 280 -16.23 4.33 -11.07
C THR A 280 -16.75 5.50 -11.90
N VAL A 281 -17.50 5.22 -12.98
CA VAL A 281 -18.06 6.25 -13.85
C VAL A 281 -19.08 7.12 -13.10
N THR A 282 -19.93 6.55 -12.24
CA THR A 282 -20.87 7.34 -11.42
C THR A 282 -20.18 8.08 -10.29
N PHE A 283 -19.20 7.44 -9.65
CA PHE A 283 -18.45 7.98 -8.51
C PHE A 283 -17.66 9.22 -8.91
N ARG A 284 -16.87 9.15 -9.98
CA ARG A 284 -16.19 10.36 -10.47
C ARG A 284 -17.14 11.31 -11.19
N GLY A 285 -18.15 10.75 -11.87
CA GLY A 285 -19.16 11.52 -12.59
C GLY A 285 -19.92 12.51 -11.71
N HIS A 286 -20.26 12.17 -10.46
CA HIS A 286 -21.02 13.09 -9.60
C HIS A 286 -20.30 14.41 -9.28
N GLN A 287 -18.98 14.45 -9.50
CA GLN A 287 -18.13 15.64 -9.34
C GLN A 287 -18.04 16.45 -10.66
N VAL A 288 -18.42 15.86 -11.79
CA VAL A 288 -18.37 16.47 -13.12
C VAL A 288 -19.72 17.16 -13.43
N PRO A 289 -19.78 18.51 -13.56
CA PRO A 289 -21.04 19.23 -13.74
C PRO A 289 -21.85 18.79 -14.98
N ALA A 290 -21.16 18.42 -16.07
CA ALA A 290 -21.80 17.93 -17.28
C ALA A 290 -22.48 16.57 -17.06
N PHE A 291 -21.92 15.70 -16.22
CA PHE A 291 -22.55 14.43 -15.87
C PHE A 291 -23.78 14.64 -14.99
N VAL A 292 -23.68 15.50 -13.97
CA VAL A 292 -24.83 15.86 -13.12
C VAL A 292 -25.98 16.40 -13.98
N SER A 293 -25.68 17.32 -14.90
CA SER A 293 -26.67 17.86 -15.85
C SER A 293 -27.30 16.78 -16.74
N ALA A 294 -26.51 15.79 -17.17
CA ALA A 294 -27.00 14.67 -17.97
C ALA A 294 -27.94 13.75 -17.15
N VAL A 295 -27.63 13.53 -15.87
CA VAL A 295 -28.50 12.75 -14.97
C VAL A 295 -29.77 13.52 -14.59
N GLU A 296 -29.70 14.84 -14.45
CA GLU A 296 -30.90 15.69 -14.29
C GLU A 296 -31.83 15.61 -15.50
N ALA A 297 -31.27 15.59 -16.71
CA ALA A 297 -32.03 15.41 -17.94
C ALA A 297 -32.59 13.99 -18.11
N ASP A 298 -31.89 12.98 -17.57
CA ASP A 298 -32.30 11.58 -17.60
C ASP A 298 -32.16 10.91 -16.23
N PRO A 299 -33.11 11.16 -15.31
CA PRO A 299 -33.04 10.65 -13.95
C PRO A 299 -33.33 9.13 -13.89
N SER A 300 -33.50 8.44 -15.03
CA SER A 300 -33.67 6.98 -15.05
C SER A 300 -32.43 6.21 -14.60
N LEU A 301 -31.25 6.86 -14.56
CA LEU A 301 -30.05 6.27 -13.96
C LEU A 301 -30.31 5.83 -12.50
N LEU A 302 -30.99 6.67 -11.71
CA LEU A 302 -31.31 6.37 -10.32
C LEU A 302 -32.21 5.13 -10.21
N ASP A 303 -33.14 4.94 -11.15
CA ASP A 303 -33.98 3.73 -11.20
C ASP A 303 -33.16 2.50 -11.58
N SER A 304 -32.15 2.64 -12.47
CA SER A 304 -31.25 1.54 -12.83
C SER A 304 -30.38 1.10 -11.66
N LEU A 305 -29.81 2.04 -10.91
CA LEU A 305 -29.02 1.73 -9.71
C LEU A 305 -29.88 1.07 -8.63
N HIS A 306 -31.05 1.63 -8.34
CA HIS A 306 -31.99 1.07 -7.37
C HIS A 306 -32.43 -0.34 -7.76
N ARG A 307 -32.88 -0.54 -9.00
CA ARG A 307 -33.34 -1.84 -9.50
C ARG A 307 -32.22 -2.88 -9.44
N PHE A 308 -31.01 -2.52 -9.86
CA PHE A 308 -29.87 -3.43 -9.78
C PHE A 308 -29.64 -3.91 -8.34
N ALA A 309 -29.57 -3.00 -7.37
CA ALA A 309 -29.40 -3.35 -5.97
C ALA A 309 -30.57 -4.17 -5.42
N ALA A 310 -31.81 -3.79 -5.73
CA ALA A 310 -33.02 -4.43 -5.21
C ALA A 310 -33.29 -5.83 -5.80
N ASP A 311 -32.96 -6.05 -7.07
CA ASP A 311 -33.23 -7.32 -7.77
C ASP A 311 -32.12 -8.36 -7.51
N HIS A 312 -30.96 -7.93 -7.00
CA HIS A 312 -29.79 -8.78 -6.80
C HIS A 312 -29.35 -8.88 -5.33
N LEU A 313 -30.28 -8.80 -4.37
CA LEU A 313 -29.98 -8.95 -2.94
C LEU A 313 -29.30 -10.27 -2.60
N SER A 314 -29.52 -11.33 -3.40
CA SER A 314 -28.86 -12.63 -3.21
C SER A 314 -27.36 -12.60 -3.48
N LEU A 315 -26.83 -11.59 -4.19
CA LEU A 315 -25.39 -11.43 -4.38
C LEU A 315 -24.67 -10.97 -3.11
N LEU A 316 -25.40 -10.38 -2.16
CA LEU A 316 -24.82 -9.83 -0.94
C LEU A 316 -24.29 -10.92 0.01
N ASP A 317 -24.79 -12.15 -0.13
CA ASP A 317 -24.31 -13.34 0.60
C ASP A 317 -23.19 -14.06 -0.18
N GLY A 318 -22.06 -13.38 -0.42
CA GLY A 318 -20.89 -13.98 -1.08
C GLY A 318 -19.93 -12.99 -1.74
N ASP A 319 -19.01 -13.54 -2.55
CA ASP A 319 -17.88 -12.81 -3.15
C ASP A 319 -18.29 -11.70 -4.15
N HIS A 320 -19.55 -11.68 -4.58
CA HIS A 320 -20.09 -10.70 -5.54
C HIS A 320 -20.90 -9.58 -4.88
N ALA A 321 -20.89 -9.48 -3.54
CA ALA A 321 -21.66 -8.49 -2.80
C ALA A 321 -21.38 -7.05 -3.26
N TYR A 322 -20.15 -6.77 -3.70
CA TYR A 322 -19.70 -5.47 -4.21
C TYR A 322 -20.58 -4.93 -5.35
N LEU A 323 -21.14 -5.81 -6.21
CA LEU A 323 -21.96 -5.37 -7.33
C LEU A 323 -23.24 -4.69 -6.85
N ALA A 324 -23.98 -5.33 -5.95
CA ALA A 324 -25.24 -4.82 -5.45
C ALA A 324 -25.03 -3.70 -4.42
N SER A 325 -24.02 -3.80 -3.56
CA SER A 325 -23.73 -2.77 -2.56
C SER A 325 -23.28 -1.46 -3.19
N ASN A 326 -22.39 -1.50 -4.20
CA ASN A 326 -21.96 -0.30 -4.91
C ASN A 326 -23.13 0.37 -5.64
N ALA A 327 -24.07 -0.38 -6.24
CA ALA A 327 -25.28 0.21 -6.83
C ALA A 327 -26.08 1.06 -5.83
N GLY A 328 -26.30 0.54 -4.61
CA GLY A 328 -26.99 1.28 -3.57
C GLY A 328 -26.21 2.50 -3.07
N ARG A 329 -24.90 2.34 -2.89
CA ARG A 329 -24.01 3.43 -2.46
C ARG A 329 -23.98 4.56 -3.49
N GLU A 330 -23.82 4.24 -4.78
CA GLU A 330 -23.81 5.22 -5.86
C GLU A 330 -25.17 5.90 -6.05
N LEU A 331 -26.28 5.18 -5.83
CA LEU A 331 -27.61 5.81 -5.73
C LEU A 331 -27.65 6.83 -4.59
N GLY A 332 -27.10 6.48 -3.43
CA GLY A 332 -27.02 7.34 -2.25
C GLY A 332 -26.24 8.65 -2.50
N ARG A 333 -25.19 8.63 -3.32
CA ARG A 333 -24.41 9.84 -3.65
C ARG A 333 -25.25 10.92 -4.30
N PHE A 334 -26.30 10.57 -5.06
CA PHE A 334 -27.18 11.56 -5.68
C PHE A 334 -28.07 12.34 -4.69
N LEU A 335 -28.10 11.94 -3.40
CA LEU A 335 -28.71 12.74 -2.33
C LEU A 335 -28.03 14.12 -2.18
N GLN A 336 -26.78 14.25 -2.60
CA GLN A 336 -26.07 15.54 -2.57
C GLN A 336 -26.72 16.60 -3.47
N HIS A 337 -27.39 16.19 -4.56
CA HIS A 337 -27.92 17.10 -5.57
C HIS A 337 -29.39 17.46 -5.28
N PRO A 338 -29.71 18.75 -4.98
CA PRO A 338 -31.07 19.15 -4.60
C PRO A 338 -32.15 18.81 -5.64
N SER A 339 -31.82 18.92 -6.93
CA SER A 339 -32.70 18.62 -8.06
C SER A 339 -33.11 17.14 -8.16
N LEU A 340 -32.21 16.23 -7.75
CA LEU A 340 -32.40 14.78 -7.83
C LEU A 340 -32.89 14.17 -6.51
N ARG A 341 -32.75 14.89 -5.39
CA ARG A 341 -33.02 14.40 -4.03
C ARG A 341 -34.44 13.88 -3.83
N ALA A 342 -35.44 14.53 -4.43
CA ALA A 342 -36.84 14.10 -4.36
C ALA A 342 -37.06 12.70 -4.97
N LYS A 343 -36.24 12.30 -5.95
CA LYS A 343 -36.25 10.96 -6.54
C LYS A 343 -35.35 9.99 -5.77
N ALA A 344 -34.15 10.41 -5.37
CA ALA A 344 -33.18 9.54 -4.70
C ALA A 344 -33.64 9.09 -3.31
N ARG A 345 -34.27 9.97 -2.51
CA ARG A 345 -34.77 9.68 -1.15
C ARG A 345 -35.61 8.41 -1.04
N PRO A 346 -36.75 8.29 -1.74
CA PRO A 346 -37.61 7.12 -1.59
C PRO A 346 -36.94 5.82 -2.04
N LEU A 347 -36.03 5.90 -3.04
CA LEU A 347 -35.27 4.74 -3.53
C LEU A 347 -34.24 4.26 -2.49
N ALA A 348 -33.46 5.19 -1.92
CA ALA A 348 -32.50 4.87 -0.85
C ALA A 348 -33.21 4.31 0.39
N ALA A 349 -34.32 4.94 0.82
CA ALA A 349 -35.12 4.46 1.94
C ALA A 349 -35.74 3.06 1.67
N ASP A 350 -36.08 2.74 0.42
CA ASP A 350 -36.55 1.40 0.04
C ASP A 350 -35.47 0.33 0.21
N LEU A 351 -34.23 0.60 -0.23
CA LEU A 351 -33.11 -0.33 -0.05
C LEU A 351 -32.85 -0.57 1.45
N LEU A 352 -32.79 0.50 2.26
CA LEU A 352 -32.59 0.38 3.71
C LEU A 352 -33.68 -0.41 4.44
N ARG A 353 -34.94 -0.40 3.95
CA ARG A 353 -36.03 -1.21 4.52
C ARG A 353 -35.95 -2.69 4.12
N LYS A 354 -35.30 -3.00 3.00
CA LYS A 354 -35.15 -4.37 2.48
C LYS A 354 -33.92 -5.08 3.03
N THR A 355 -32.96 -4.33 3.56
CA THR A 355 -31.69 -4.84 4.09
C THR A 355 -31.55 -4.53 5.58
N SER A 356 -30.49 -5.05 6.20
CA SER A 356 -30.20 -4.90 7.62
C SER A 356 -28.76 -4.45 7.84
N LEU A 357 -28.53 -3.74 8.96
CA LEU A 357 -27.20 -3.27 9.35
C LEU A 357 -26.19 -4.41 9.53
N THR A 358 -26.64 -5.57 10.00
CA THR A 358 -25.83 -6.79 10.18
C THR A 358 -26.30 -7.93 9.29
N GLY A 359 -25.47 -8.95 9.12
CA GLY A 359 -25.80 -10.15 8.36
C GLY A 359 -25.60 -9.98 6.86
N PRO A 360 -26.13 -10.91 6.02
CA PRO A 360 -25.74 -11.00 4.61
C PRO A 360 -26.05 -9.76 3.78
N THR A 361 -26.99 -8.91 4.19
CA THR A 361 -27.36 -7.70 3.43
C THR A 361 -26.70 -6.41 3.93
N ALA A 362 -25.83 -6.52 4.94
CA ALA A 362 -25.10 -5.40 5.53
C ALA A 362 -24.30 -4.56 4.51
N PRO A 363 -23.59 -5.14 3.53
CA PRO A 363 -22.83 -4.35 2.55
C PRO A 363 -23.67 -3.29 1.85
N LEU A 364 -24.91 -3.64 1.48
CA LEU A 364 -25.83 -2.69 0.85
C LEU A 364 -26.43 -1.72 1.86
N TRP A 365 -26.84 -2.20 3.04
CA TRP A 365 -27.44 -1.33 4.05
C TRP A 365 -26.46 -0.23 4.50
N VAL A 366 -25.22 -0.62 4.84
CA VAL A 366 -24.20 0.31 5.34
C VAL A 366 -23.79 1.30 4.26
N GLY A 367 -23.59 0.86 3.02
CA GLY A 367 -23.24 1.75 1.91
C GLY A 367 -24.32 2.82 1.63
N VAL A 368 -25.60 2.46 1.71
CA VAL A 368 -26.70 3.44 1.55
C VAL A 368 -26.82 4.35 2.78
N ALA A 369 -26.68 3.79 3.99
CA ALA A 369 -26.78 4.53 5.24
C ALA A 369 -25.68 5.57 5.40
N GLU A 370 -24.44 5.24 5.02
CA GLU A 370 -23.29 6.16 4.99
C GLU A 370 -23.60 7.40 4.13
N MET A 371 -24.10 7.18 2.90
CA MET A 371 -24.42 8.27 1.98
C MET A 371 -25.59 9.11 2.47
N ALA A 372 -26.59 8.50 3.11
CA ALA A 372 -27.71 9.22 3.69
C ALA A 372 -27.29 10.08 4.90
N ASP A 373 -26.47 9.55 5.80
CA ASP A 373 -25.91 10.31 6.94
C ASP A 373 -25.01 11.46 6.46
N TYR A 374 -24.22 11.24 5.41
CA TYR A 374 -23.32 12.28 4.89
C TYR A 374 -24.04 13.37 4.09
N TYR A 375 -24.85 13.00 3.09
CA TYR A 375 -25.43 13.97 2.14
C TYR A 375 -26.82 14.48 2.51
N ASP A 376 -27.55 13.79 3.40
CA ASP A 376 -28.91 14.17 3.78
C ASP A 376 -29.18 14.08 5.30
N LYS A 377 -28.14 14.38 6.09
CA LYS A 377 -28.15 14.33 7.56
C LYS A 377 -29.36 14.98 8.21
N ALA A 378 -29.79 16.13 7.69
CA ALA A 378 -30.93 16.87 8.20
C ALA A 378 -32.26 16.09 8.12
N ASN A 379 -32.32 15.03 7.32
CA ASN A 379 -33.48 14.18 7.11
C ASN A 379 -33.18 12.72 7.50
N CYS A 380 -32.18 12.50 8.37
CA CYS A 380 -31.74 11.17 8.83
C CYS A 380 -32.89 10.28 9.36
N SER A 381 -33.97 10.89 9.87
CA SER A 381 -35.14 10.17 10.38
C SER A 381 -35.88 9.39 9.30
N ASP A 382 -35.86 9.88 8.05
CA ASP A 382 -36.52 9.25 6.91
C ASP A 382 -35.84 7.93 6.52
N TYR A 383 -34.60 7.76 6.96
CA TYR A 383 -33.74 6.59 6.71
C TYR A 383 -33.54 5.72 7.96
N GLY A 384 -33.80 6.25 9.15
CA GLY A 384 -33.49 5.58 10.42
C GLY A 384 -31.99 5.52 10.72
N VAL A 385 -31.22 6.54 10.32
CA VAL A 385 -29.75 6.57 10.43
C VAL A 385 -29.21 7.73 11.28
N CYS A 386 -30.05 8.41 12.06
CA CYS A 386 -29.64 9.58 12.86
C CYS A 386 -28.54 9.29 13.88
N ASP A 387 -28.44 8.05 14.36
CA ASP A 387 -27.44 7.57 15.31
C ASP A 387 -26.44 6.58 14.67
N LEU A 388 -26.28 6.62 13.35
CA LEU A 388 -25.53 5.62 12.57
C LEU A 388 -24.18 5.23 13.18
N GLN A 389 -23.36 6.22 13.52
CA GLN A 389 -22.01 5.97 14.05
C GLN A 389 -22.03 5.22 15.39
N GLU A 390 -22.92 5.60 16.30
CA GLU A 390 -23.05 4.94 17.61
C GLU A 390 -23.71 3.56 17.47
N ARG A 391 -24.61 3.42 16.51
CA ARG A 391 -25.25 2.16 16.18
C ARG A 391 -24.25 1.15 15.62
N LEU A 392 -23.43 1.55 14.65
CA LEU A 392 -22.35 0.73 14.08
C LEU A 392 -21.37 0.28 15.15
N LYS A 393 -20.85 1.21 15.98
CA LYS A 393 -19.94 0.85 17.09
C LYS A 393 -20.53 -0.14 18.09
N ARG A 394 -21.84 -0.07 18.34
CA ARG A 394 -22.52 -0.94 19.31
C ARG A 394 -22.85 -2.31 18.72
N GLU A 395 -23.34 -2.37 17.49
CA GLU A 395 -23.84 -3.59 16.85
C GLU A 395 -22.73 -4.38 16.15
N VAL A 396 -21.69 -3.70 15.64
CA VAL A 396 -20.59 -4.32 14.87
C VAL A 396 -19.36 -4.61 15.73
N LEU A 397 -19.06 -3.79 16.74
CA LEU A 397 -17.86 -3.98 17.59
C LEU A 397 -18.23 -4.18 19.08
N PRO A 398 -18.97 -5.25 19.43
CA PRO A 398 -19.45 -5.48 20.79
C PRO A 398 -18.33 -5.88 21.76
N VAL A 399 -17.22 -6.45 21.28
CA VAL A 399 -16.09 -6.85 22.13
C VAL A 399 -15.21 -5.62 22.40
N ARG A 400 -15.05 -5.28 23.68
CA ARG A 400 -14.19 -4.17 24.14
C ARG A 400 -13.26 -4.68 25.22
N HIS A 401 -11.97 -4.77 24.91
CA HIS A 401 -10.95 -5.33 25.79
C HIS A 401 -9.80 -4.35 25.99
N THR A 402 -9.27 -4.25 27.20
CA THR A 402 -8.13 -3.37 27.52
C THR A 402 -6.91 -4.25 27.80
N CYS A 403 -5.93 -4.21 26.91
CA CYS A 403 -4.68 -4.97 27.06
C CYS A 403 -3.75 -4.31 28.08
N SER A 404 -3.67 -2.98 28.04
CA SER A 404 -2.84 -2.13 28.90
C SER A 404 -3.47 -0.73 29.01
N PRO A 405 -2.94 0.19 29.84
CA PRO A 405 -3.39 1.59 29.83
C PRO A 405 -3.26 2.29 28.47
N SER A 406 -2.38 1.81 27.59
CA SER A 406 -2.12 2.38 26.26
C SER A 406 -2.75 1.60 25.11
N ILE A 407 -3.30 0.41 25.32
CA ILE A 407 -3.78 -0.46 24.22
C ILE A 407 -5.17 -1.01 24.53
N ARG A 408 -6.11 -0.75 23.61
CA ARG A 408 -7.48 -1.27 23.66
C ARG A 408 -7.80 -2.01 22.38
N ILE A 409 -8.42 -3.20 22.49
CA ILE A 409 -8.96 -3.94 21.35
C ILE A 409 -10.47 -3.74 21.30
N LEU A 410 -10.99 -3.33 20.15
CA LEU A 410 -12.41 -3.32 19.81
C LEU A 410 -12.62 -4.32 18.68
N ALA A 411 -13.41 -5.37 18.90
CA ALA A 411 -13.56 -6.44 17.93
C ALA A 411 -15.03 -6.79 17.66
N GLN A 412 -15.26 -7.28 16.45
CA GLN A 412 -16.55 -7.86 16.07
C GLN A 412 -16.77 -9.18 16.78
N GLN A 413 -15.77 -10.06 16.74
CA GLN A 413 -15.75 -11.32 17.47
C GLN A 413 -14.30 -11.73 17.73
N MET A 414 -13.99 -12.06 18.99
CA MET A 414 -12.75 -12.72 19.40
C MET A 414 -13.02 -13.51 20.68
N THR A 415 -12.44 -14.70 20.78
CA THR A 415 -12.42 -15.48 22.02
C THR A 415 -11.48 -14.84 23.05
N SER A 416 -11.64 -15.22 24.32
CA SER A 416 -10.71 -14.77 25.37
C SER A 416 -9.26 -15.22 25.13
N ALA A 417 -9.04 -16.36 24.47
CA ALA A 417 -7.70 -16.86 24.16
C ALA A 417 -7.03 -16.00 23.07
N GLU A 418 -7.78 -15.68 22.00
CA GLU A 418 -7.31 -14.81 20.91
C GLU A 418 -7.02 -13.40 21.44
N LEU A 419 -7.92 -12.83 22.25
CA LEU A 419 -7.68 -11.53 22.89
C LEU A 419 -6.39 -11.52 23.73
N ASN A 420 -6.19 -12.54 24.56
CA ASN A 420 -4.99 -12.64 25.39
C ASN A 420 -3.71 -12.80 24.54
N ALA A 421 -3.76 -13.58 23.46
CA ALA A 421 -2.64 -13.77 22.55
C ALA A 421 -2.29 -12.46 21.82
N SER A 422 -3.29 -11.78 21.24
CA SER A 422 -3.10 -10.48 20.59
C SER A 422 -2.57 -9.42 21.55
N CYS A 423 -3.14 -9.31 22.76
CA CYS A 423 -2.63 -8.39 23.78
C CYS A 423 -1.17 -8.69 24.18
N THR A 424 -0.84 -9.97 24.36
CA THR A 424 0.52 -10.38 24.69
C THR A 424 1.49 -9.98 23.57
N SER A 425 1.09 -10.21 22.32
CA SER A 425 1.91 -9.86 21.15
C SER A 425 2.17 -8.35 21.09
N LEU A 426 1.13 -7.54 21.20
CA LEU A 426 1.24 -6.07 21.17
C LEU A 426 2.13 -5.53 22.30
N ILE A 427 1.93 -6.00 23.53
CA ILE A 427 2.73 -5.56 24.70
C ILE A 427 4.21 -5.96 24.56
N GLN A 428 4.50 -7.14 24.02
CA GLN A 428 5.87 -7.60 23.84
C GLN A 428 6.56 -6.89 22.66
N GLN A 429 5.82 -6.61 21.58
CA GLN A 429 6.31 -5.81 20.46
C GLN A 429 6.62 -4.38 20.88
N ASP A 430 5.76 -3.76 21.70
CA ASP A 430 5.97 -2.42 22.26
C ASP A 430 7.36 -2.32 22.93
N ALA A 431 7.65 -3.26 23.84
CA ALA A 431 8.95 -3.34 24.49
C ALA A 431 10.10 -3.65 23.51
N TYR A 432 9.84 -4.43 22.45
CA TYR A 432 10.83 -4.73 21.41
C TYR A 432 11.18 -3.49 20.59
N PHE A 433 10.16 -2.76 20.12
CA PHE A 433 10.31 -1.52 19.38
C PHE A 433 11.18 -0.52 20.13
N HIS A 434 10.87 -0.23 21.39
CA HIS A 434 11.61 0.75 22.19
C HIS A 434 13.12 0.42 22.32
N ARG A 435 13.48 -0.87 22.34
CA ARG A 435 14.90 -1.29 22.34
C ARG A 435 15.61 -1.01 21.02
N ILE A 436 14.90 -1.19 19.90
CA ILE A 436 15.44 -0.96 18.56
C ILE A 436 15.47 0.53 18.23
N ALA A 437 14.36 1.23 18.46
CA ALA A 437 14.22 2.66 18.20
C ALA A 437 15.11 3.51 19.11
N LYS A 438 15.35 3.07 20.35
CA LYS A 438 16.11 3.81 21.39
C LYS A 438 15.56 5.22 21.59
N ASP A 439 14.24 5.36 21.61
CA ASP A 439 13.58 6.62 21.91
C ASP A 439 13.69 6.97 23.40
N ASN A 440 13.35 8.21 23.73
CA ASN A 440 13.34 8.72 25.10
C ASN A 440 11.92 9.07 25.56
N GLY A 441 10.92 8.37 25.02
CA GLY A 441 9.51 8.73 25.16
C GLY A 441 8.95 9.45 23.93
N PRO A 442 7.67 9.88 23.99
CA PRO A 442 6.97 10.45 22.84
C PRO A 442 7.68 11.67 22.26
N VAL A 443 7.56 11.86 20.96
CA VAL A 443 8.02 13.08 20.28
C VAL A 443 7.30 14.31 20.83
N ALA A 444 7.87 15.49 20.56
CA ALA A 444 7.22 16.75 20.95
C ALA A 444 5.82 16.84 20.33
N ASP A 445 4.91 17.44 21.08
CA ASP A 445 3.52 17.71 20.69
C ASP A 445 2.65 16.46 20.38
N ASP A 446 3.12 15.23 20.60
CA ASP A 446 2.24 14.05 20.63
C ASP A 446 1.49 13.98 21.97
N ASN A 447 0.17 14.20 21.91
CA ASN A 447 -0.76 14.14 23.03
C ASN A 447 -1.52 12.82 23.13
N ASN A 448 -1.19 11.84 22.29
CA ASN A 448 -1.85 10.55 22.31
C ASN A 448 -1.56 9.85 23.65
N THR A 449 -2.44 9.00 24.14
CA THR A 449 -2.14 8.15 25.33
C THR A 449 -2.53 6.70 25.15
N THR A 450 -3.33 6.40 24.13
CA THR A 450 -3.81 5.06 23.85
C THR A 450 -4.07 4.88 22.36
N ILE A 451 -3.94 3.65 21.87
CA ILE A 451 -4.42 3.22 20.55
C ILE A 451 -5.65 2.31 20.70
N GLU A 452 -6.59 2.42 19.76
CA GLU A 452 -7.63 1.41 19.53
C GLU A 452 -7.20 0.48 18.37
N VAL A 453 -7.08 -0.81 18.64
CA VAL A 453 -6.91 -1.87 17.64
C VAL A 453 -8.30 -2.42 17.31
N ILE A 454 -8.76 -2.16 16.10
CA ILE A 454 -10.06 -2.60 15.59
C ILE A 454 -9.88 -3.89 14.81
N ALA A 455 -10.63 -4.94 15.16
CA ALA A 455 -10.60 -6.23 14.48
C ALA A 455 -12.01 -6.66 14.03
N TYR A 456 -12.27 -6.58 12.74
CA TYR A 456 -13.47 -7.17 12.11
C TYR A 456 -13.32 -8.69 11.94
N ASP A 457 -14.43 -9.43 11.82
CA ASP A 457 -14.43 -10.90 11.75
C ASP A 457 -13.92 -11.44 10.40
N SER A 458 -13.90 -10.61 9.36
CA SER A 458 -13.43 -10.98 8.03
C SER A 458 -13.03 -9.76 7.20
N SER A 459 -12.30 -10.01 6.12
CA SER A 459 -12.02 -9.00 5.09
C SER A 459 -13.30 -8.37 4.50
N ALA A 460 -14.38 -9.15 4.37
CA ALA A 460 -15.68 -8.65 3.88
C ALA A 460 -16.37 -7.72 4.90
N ASP A 461 -16.30 -8.03 6.20
CA ASP A 461 -16.83 -7.16 7.25
C ASP A 461 -16.04 -5.85 7.32
N TYR A 462 -14.71 -5.91 7.21
CA TYR A 462 -13.87 -4.72 7.10
C TYR A 462 -14.31 -3.82 5.92
N GLN A 463 -14.48 -4.39 4.73
CA GLN A 463 -14.98 -3.63 3.56
C GLN A 463 -16.37 -3.06 3.75
N THR A 464 -17.22 -3.73 4.53
CA THR A 464 -18.59 -3.31 4.79
C THR A 464 -18.65 -2.14 5.77
N TYR A 465 -17.89 -2.18 6.86
CA TYR A 465 -18.11 -1.28 8.00
C TYR A 465 -17.01 -0.23 8.18
N ALA A 466 -15.75 -0.53 7.85
CA ALA A 466 -14.64 0.32 8.27
C ALA A 466 -14.68 1.72 7.62
N GLY A 467 -15.01 1.80 6.33
CA GLY A 467 -15.21 3.06 5.62
C GLY A 467 -16.28 3.92 6.28
N ALA A 468 -17.46 3.35 6.55
CA ALA A 468 -18.57 4.08 7.15
C ALA A 468 -18.31 4.51 8.61
N MET A 469 -17.51 3.76 9.37
CA MET A 469 -17.22 4.04 10.78
C MET A 469 -16.06 5.01 10.98
N TYR A 470 -15.05 4.93 10.13
CA TYR A 470 -13.76 5.59 10.34
C TYR A 470 -13.32 6.47 9.19
N GLY A 471 -14.04 6.50 8.06
CA GLY A 471 -13.71 7.33 6.92
C GLY A 471 -12.40 6.88 6.25
N ILE A 472 -12.29 5.59 5.91
CA ILE A 472 -11.09 5.04 5.27
C ILE A 472 -11.43 4.34 3.96
N ASP A 473 -10.47 4.28 3.03
CA ASP A 473 -10.53 3.32 1.93
C ASP A 473 -10.35 1.91 2.51
N THR A 474 -11.12 0.96 1.99
CA THR A 474 -11.14 -0.44 2.44
C THR A 474 -10.66 -1.41 1.35
N ASN A 475 -10.08 -0.91 0.26
CA ASN A 475 -9.44 -1.73 -0.76
C ASN A 475 -7.96 -2.00 -0.42
N ASN A 476 -7.67 -2.38 0.84
CA ASN A 476 -6.32 -2.62 1.37
C ASN A 476 -6.33 -3.63 2.54
N GLY A 477 -5.15 -4.06 3.00
CA GLY A 477 -4.94 -5.03 4.07
C GLY A 477 -5.24 -4.55 5.49
N GLY A 478 -5.70 -3.32 5.67
CA GLY A 478 -5.80 -2.65 6.96
C GLY A 478 -5.17 -1.26 6.91
N MET A 479 -5.47 -0.44 7.92
CA MET A 479 -5.02 0.95 7.95
C MET A 479 -4.78 1.45 9.38
N TYR A 480 -3.66 2.13 9.57
CA TYR A 480 -3.39 3.01 10.68
C TYR A 480 -3.93 4.44 10.40
N LEU A 481 -4.93 4.83 11.17
CA LEU A 481 -5.49 6.18 11.19
C LEU A 481 -4.91 6.93 12.39
N GLU A 482 -3.95 7.81 12.12
CA GLU A 482 -3.20 8.55 13.15
C GLU A 482 -4.03 9.68 13.78
N GLY A 483 -4.75 10.44 12.96
CA GLY A 483 -5.36 11.70 13.37
C GLY A 483 -4.34 12.83 13.47
N ASP A 484 -4.71 13.89 14.19
CA ASP A 484 -3.78 14.97 14.57
C ASP A 484 -3.19 14.64 15.94
N PRO A 485 -1.92 14.20 16.04
CA PRO A 485 -1.31 13.83 17.32
C PRO A 485 -1.21 15.01 18.30
N ALA A 486 -1.23 16.26 17.82
CA ALA A 486 -1.21 17.45 18.67
C ALA A 486 -2.61 17.83 19.18
N ALA A 487 -3.69 17.35 18.56
CA ALA A 487 -5.04 17.64 19.01
C ALA A 487 -5.37 16.97 20.35
N ALA A 488 -5.92 17.75 21.28
CA ALA A 488 -6.42 17.22 22.54
C ALA A 488 -7.60 16.25 22.26
N GLY A 489 -7.48 15.02 22.75
CA GLY A 489 -8.49 13.98 22.55
C GLY A 489 -8.37 13.23 21.22
N ASN A 490 -7.25 13.38 20.50
CA ASN A 490 -6.94 12.50 19.38
C ASN A 490 -6.95 11.02 19.82
N GLN A 491 -7.44 10.16 18.95
CA GLN A 491 -7.54 8.73 19.20
C GLN A 491 -7.03 7.96 17.99
N PRO A 492 -5.73 7.58 17.98
CA PRO A 492 -5.15 6.80 16.90
C PRO A 492 -5.78 5.40 16.87
N ARG A 493 -5.92 4.85 15.67
CA ARG A 493 -6.54 3.54 15.44
C ARG A 493 -5.76 2.72 14.45
N PHE A 494 -5.51 1.46 14.78
CA PHE A 494 -5.18 0.44 13.80
C PHE A 494 -6.48 -0.30 13.45
N ILE A 495 -6.87 -0.32 12.18
CA ILE A 495 -8.14 -0.85 11.71
C ILE A 495 -7.90 -2.01 10.75
N ALA A 496 -8.24 -3.23 11.17
CA ALA A 496 -8.02 -4.46 10.40
C ALA A 496 -9.08 -5.53 10.70
N TYR A 497 -8.80 -6.76 10.29
CA TYR A 497 -9.71 -7.90 10.33
C TYR A 497 -8.96 -9.21 10.60
N GLU A 498 -9.69 -10.24 11.00
CA GLU A 498 -9.17 -11.60 11.01
C GLU A 498 -8.81 -12.02 9.57
N ALA A 499 -7.62 -12.58 9.38
CA ALA A 499 -7.19 -13.18 8.13
C ALA A 499 -7.90 -14.54 7.92
N GLU A 500 -9.16 -14.52 7.48
CA GLU A 500 -10.03 -15.72 7.50
C GLU A 500 -9.50 -16.90 6.65
N TRP A 501 -8.56 -16.65 5.75
CA TRP A 501 -7.88 -17.68 4.94
C TRP A 501 -6.78 -18.45 5.69
N LEU A 502 -6.38 -18.02 6.89
CA LEU A 502 -5.42 -18.72 7.75
C LEU A 502 -6.09 -19.66 8.77
N ARG A 503 -7.42 -19.70 8.80
CA ARG A 503 -8.18 -20.59 9.69
C ARG A 503 -7.74 -22.05 9.54
N PRO A 504 -7.64 -22.82 10.65
CA PRO A 504 -8.17 -22.51 11.97
C PRO A 504 -7.26 -21.65 12.86
N GLU A 505 -6.10 -21.20 12.37
CA GLU A 505 -5.24 -20.29 13.14
C GLU A 505 -5.77 -18.86 13.05
N PHE A 506 -5.93 -18.22 14.21
CA PHE A 506 -6.42 -16.84 14.29
C PHE A 506 -5.27 -15.86 14.15
N HIS A 507 -5.39 -14.94 13.19
CA HIS A 507 -4.47 -13.84 12.97
C HIS A 507 -5.25 -12.57 12.67
N ILE A 508 -4.94 -11.47 13.36
CA ILE A 508 -5.35 -10.13 12.89
C ILE A 508 -4.38 -9.76 11.77
N TRP A 509 -4.90 -9.53 10.58
CA TRP A 509 -4.09 -9.27 9.40
C TRP A 509 -3.20 -8.03 9.60
N ASN A 510 -1.91 -8.14 9.26
CA ASN A 510 -0.89 -7.10 9.40
C ASN A 510 -0.70 -6.50 10.82
N LEU A 511 -1.15 -7.19 11.88
CA LEU A 511 -1.14 -6.68 13.27
C LEU A 511 0.19 -6.05 13.70
N ASN A 512 1.30 -6.78 13.53
CA ASN A 512 2.60 -6.33 14.02
C ASN A 512 3.21 -5.24 13.12
N HIS A 513 2.94 -5.27 11.82
CA HIS A 513 3.34 -4.21 10.89
C HIS A 513 2.67 -2.89 11.29
N GLU A 514 1.34 -2.88 11.36
CA GLU A 514 0.55 -1.68 11.59
C GLU A 514 0.68 -1.12 13.01
N TYR A 515 0.88 -1.99 14.02
CA TYR A 515 1.21 -1.50 15.36
C TYR A 515 2.55 -0.76 15.38
N THR A 516 3.49 -1.10 14.48
CA THR A 516 4.74 -0.35 14.36
C THR A 516 4.51 1.06 13.87
N HIS A 517 3.58 1.31 12.93
CA HIS A 517 3.27 2.66 12.46
C HIS A 517 2.80 3.59 13.60
N TYR A 518 1.98 3.07 14.51
CA TYR A 518 1.62 3.82 15.73
C TYR A 518 2.83 4.14 16.61
N LEU A 519 3.72 3.18 16.82
CA LEU A 519 4.91 3.39 17.64
C LEU A 519 5.90 4.35 16.93
N ASP A 520 6.06 4.26 15.62
CA ASP A 520 6.94 5.12 14.83
C ASP A 520 6.43 6.57 14.85
N GLY A 521 5.16 6.79 14.51
CA GLY A 521 4.51 8.11 14.59
C GLY A 521 4.61 8.75 15.98
N ARG A 522 4.53 7.94 17.04
CA ARG A 522 4.59 8.47 18.41
C ARG A 522 6.01 8.72 18.94
N PHE A 523 7.00 7.91 18.56
CA PHE A 523 8.30 7.85 19.25
C PHE A 523 9.51 8.15 18.37
N THR A 524 9.35 8.24 17.06
CA THR A 524 10.46 8.49 16.12
C THR A 524 10.18 9.62 15.13
N MET A 525 8.93 9.82 14.73
CA MET A 525 8.54 10.80 13.71
C MET A 525 7.76 11.95 14.34
N HIS A 526 8.25 13.19 14.21
CA HIS A 526 7.54 14.37 14.71
C HIS A 526 6.31 14.73 13.86
N GLY A 527 5.28 15.30 14.48
CA GLY A 527 4.10 15.80 13.75
C GLY A 527 3.22 14.69 13.20
N ASP A 528 2.29 15.06 12.32
CA ASP A 528 1.38 14.11 11.67
C ASP A 528 2.01 13.45 10.43
N PHE A 529 1.28 12.48 9.86
CA PHE A 529 1.65 11.84 8.60
C PHE A 529 1.90 12.81 7.43
N THR A 530 1.23 13.96 7.38
CA THR A 530 1.47 14.92 6.30
C THR A 530 2.84 15.59 6.46
N GLU A 531 3.20 15.99 7.68
CA GLU A 531 4.49 16.58 7.99
C GLU A 531 5.63 15.59 7.74
N ASN A 532 5.46 14.35 8.19
CA ASN A 532 6.49 13.33 8.13
C ASN A 532 6.76 12.83 6.69
N MET A 533 5.83 13.07 5.75
CA MET A 533 5.97 12.82 4.31
C MET A 533 6.53 14.02 3.51
N SER A 534 6.91 15.13 4.17
CA SER A 534 7.46 16.34 3.52
C SER A 534 8.79 16.13 2.78
N THR A 535 9.49 15.03 3.10
CA THR A 535 10.63 14.50 2.34
C THR A 535 10.45 13.00 2.13
N PRO A 536 11.15 12.35 1.19
CA PRO A 536 11.01 10.90 1.00
C PRO A 536 11.47 10.11 2.24
N THR A 537 10.50 9.69 3.05
CA THR A 537 10.67 8.95 4.32
C THR A 537 10.08 7.54 4.25
N VAL A 538 9.34 7.19 3.19
CA VAL A 538 8.65 5.89 3.05
C VAL A 538 9.61 4.69 3.12
N TRP A 539 10.85 4.84 2.66
CA TRP A 539 11.88 3.79 2.83
C TRP A 539 12.08 3.41 4.30
N TRP A 540 11.94 4.38 5.20
CA TRP A 540 12.00 4.20 6.64
C TRP A 540 10.66 3.74 7.18
N VAL A 541 9.56 4.46 6.92
CA VAL A 541 8.24 4.16 7.50
C VAL A 541 7.83 2.72 7.24
N GLU A 542 7.80 2.31 5.98
CA GLU A 542 7.39 0.94 5.60
C GLU A 542 8.50 -0.07 5.86
N GLY A 543 9.76 0.30 5.59
CA GLY A 543 10.90 -0.58 5.84
C GLY A 543 11.12 -0.90 7.31
N PHE A 544 10.79 0.02 8.22
CA PHE A 544 10.94 -0.14 9.65
C PHE A 544 9.76 -0.91 10.26
N ALA A 545 8.54 -0.67 9.79
CA ALA A 545 7.39 -1.51 10.13
C ALA A 545 7.64 -2.98 9.76
N GLU A 546 8.15 -3.23 8.56
CA GLU A 546 8.62 -4.54 8.10
C GLU A 546 9.73 -5.10 8.99
N TYR A 547 10.75 -4.29 9.31
CA TYR A 547 11.87 -4.71 10.14
C TYR A 547 11.42 -5.16 11.53
N ILE A 548 10.61 -4.34 12.21
CA ILE A 548 10.09 -4.65 13.53
C ILE A 548 9.17 -5.87 13.47
N SER A 549 8.22 -5.93 12.52
CA SER A 549 7.28 -7.06 12.36
C SER A 549 8.01 -8.40 12.27
N TYR A 550 8.95 -8.52 11.31
CA TYR A 550 9.64 -9.78 11.06
C TYR A 550 10.60 -10.17 12.17
N HIS A 551 11.39 -9.22 12.69
CA HIS A 551 12.37 -9.54 13.72
C HIS A 551 11.72 -9.82 15.08
N TYR A 552 10.63 -9.12 15.42
CA TYR A 552 9.87 -9.39 16.64
C TYR A 552 9.26 -10.80 16.62
N ARG A 553 8.65 -11.19 15.50
CA ARG A 553 8.08 -12.54 15.32
C ARG A 553 9.13 -13.64 15.19
N GLY A 554 10.39 -13.26 14.91
CA GLY A 554 11.48 -14.20 14.66
C GLY A 554 11.33 -14.93 13.33
N GLU A 555 10.69 -14.30 12.35
CA GLU A 555 10.42 -14.85 11.03
C GLU A 555 11.43 -14.32 9.99
N PRO A 556 11.89 -15.16 9.04
CA PRO A 556 12.72 -14.69 7.95
C PRO A 556 11.88 -14.01 6.87
N TYR A 557 12.30 -12.82 6.42
CA TYR A 557 11.67 -12.14 5.28
C TYR A 557 12.20 -12.67 3.94
N THR A 558 11.80 -13.89 3.59
CA THR A 558 12.34 -14.62 2.41
C THR A 558 12.09 -13.92 1.07
N ALA A 559 10.98 -13.20 0.91
CA ALA A 559 10.70 -12.41 -0.28
C ALA A 559 11.70 -11.26 -0.45
N ALA A 560 11.99 -10.51 0.63
CA ALA A 560 13.03 -9.48 0.61
C ALA A 560 14.42 -10.07 0.36
N MET A 561 14.74 -11.24 0.93
CA MET A 561 16.00 -11.95 0.63
C MET A 561 16.12 -12.35 -0.85
N THR A 562 15.00 -12.72 -1.48
CA THR A 562 14.95 -13.02 -2.91
C THR A 562 15.21 -11.76 -3.75
N GLU A 563 14.61 -10.64 -3.38
CA GLU A 563 14.88 -9.34 -4.02
C GLU A 563 16.34 -8.90 -3.84
N ALA A 564 16.93 -9.13 -2.67
CA ALA A 564 18.34 -8.83 -2.41
C ALA A 564 19.28 -9.51 -3.43
N GLY A 565 18.98 -10.76 -3.80
CA GLY A 565 19.73 -11.51 -4.81
C GLY A 565 19.72 -10.91 -6.21
N LYS A 566 18.74 -10.05 -6.53
CA LYS A 566 18.68 -9.33 -7.81
C LYS A 566 19.62 -8.13 -7.85
N GLY A 567 19.95 -7.55 -6.69
CA GLY A 567 20.83 -6.37 -6.62
C GLY A 567 20.32 -5.15 -7.38
N THR A 568 18.99 -5.01 -7.52
CA THR A 568 18.33 -4.03 -8.39
C THR A 568 18.66 -2.58 -8.06
N TYR A 569 18.71 -2.22 -6.77
CA TYR A 569 18.87 -0.84 -6.32
C TYR A 569 20.15 -0.62 -5.51
N ALA A 570 20.78 0.54 -5.71
CA ALA A 570 21.77 1.07 -4.78
C ALA A 570 21.07 1.64 -3.54
N LEU A 571 21.75 1.65 -2.38
CA LEU A 571 21.17 2.17 -1.13
C LEU A 571 20.77 3.64 -1.28
N SER A 572 21.62 4.44 -1.91
CA SER A 572 21.37 5.86 -2.18
C SER A 572 20.08 6.12 -2.97
N THR A 573 19.70 5.20 -3.86
CA THR A 573 18.42 5.25 -4.60
C THR A 573 17.22 5.02 -3.67
N LEU A 574 17.36 4.10 -2.71
CA LEU A 574 16.27 3.70 -1.81
C LEU A 574 15.91 4.80 -0.82
N PHE A 575 16.83 5.69 -0.45
CA PHE A 575 16.49 6.89 0.32
C PHE A 575 15.49 7.80 -0.39
N GLY A 576 15.30 7.67 -1.70
CA GLY A 576 14.30 8.40 -2.48
C GLY A 576 12.98 7.65 -2.69
N THR A 577 12.71 6.54 -1.97
CA THR A 577 11.45 5.82 -2.08
C THR A 577 10.30 6.62 -1.45
N ASP A 578 9.17 6.63 -2.14
CA ASP A 578 7.87 7.20 -1.76
C ASP A 578 6.74 6.26 -2.24
N TYR A 579 5.48 6.56 -1.88
CA TYR A 579 4.32 5.74 -2.24
C TYR A 579 3.93 5.75 -3.74
N SER A 580 4.62 6.52 -4.60
CA SER A 580 4.42 6.42 -6.05
C SER A 580 5.18 5.26 -6.69
N HIS A 581 6.02 4.58 -5.91
CA HIS A 581 6.78 3.41 -6.33
C HIS A 581 6.02 2.12 -6.05
N ASP A 582 6.39 1.05 -6.76
CA ASP A 582 5.78 -0.26 -6.59
C ASP A 582 5.97 -0.84 -5.17
N THR A 583 5.05 -1.73 -4.78
CA THR A 583 5.06 -2.44 -3.49
C THR A 583 6.38 -3.16 -3.20
N THR A 584 7.06 -3.68 -4.23
CA THR A 584 8.37 -4.34 -4.04
C THR A 584 9.43 -3.34 -3.59
N ARG A 585 9.47 -2.13 -4.17
CA ARG A 585 10.40 -1.08 -3.78
C ARG A 585 10.06 -0.48 -2.42
N VAL A 586 8.77 -0.28 -2.14
CA VAL A 586 8.29 0.29 -0.88
C VAL A 586 8.62 -0.63 0.31
N TYR A 587 8.15 -1.88 0.28
CA TYR A 587 8.19 -2.77 1.43
C TYR A 587 9.48 -3.59 1.50
N ARG A 588 9.78 -4.37 0.46
CA ARG A 588 10.91 -5.33 0.47
C ARG A 588 12.25 -4.63 0.42
N TRP A 589 12.41 -3.67 -0.48
CA TRP A 589 13.65 -2.89 -0.56
C TRP A 589 13.77 -1.85 0.55
N GLY A 590 12.64 -1.31 1.04
CA GLY A 590 12.59 -0.52 2.27
C GLY A 590 13.15 -1.31 3.46
N TYR A 591 12.65 -2.52 3.70
CA TYR A 591 13.14 -3.44 4.74
C TYR A 591 14.65 -3.67 4.63
N LEU A 592 15.16 -3.99 3.44
CA LEU A 592 16.59 -4.24 3.22
C LEU A 592 17.43 -2.99 3.54
N ALA A 593 16.98 -1.81 3.15
CA ALA A 593 17.66 -0.55 3.43
C ALA A 593 17.68 -0.23 4.94
N VAL A 594 16.53 -0.34 5.60
CA VAL A 594 16.39 -0.10 7.05
C VAL A 594 17.23 -1.08 7.84
N ARG A 595 17.12 -2.38 7.55
CA ARG A 595 17.91 -3.43 8.20
C ARG A 595 19.41 -3.17 8.09
N TYR A 596 19.89 -2.92 6.88
CA TYR A 596 21.31 -2.63 6.66
C TYR A 596 21.77 -1.39 7.45
N MET A 597 20.99 -0.32 7.43
CA MET A 597 21.33 0.93 8.13
C MET A 597 21.32 0.76 9.66
N LEU A 598 20.34 0.06 10.22
CA LEU A 598 20.27 -0.22 11.66
C LEU A 598 21.39 -1.14 12.13
N GLU A 599 21.70 -2.19 11.36
CA GLU A 599 22.68 -3.21 11.77
C GLU A 599 24.14 -2.81 11.49
N LYS A 600 24.42 -2.15 10.36
CA LYS A 600 25.79 -1.81 9.93
C LYS A 600 26.19 -0.38 10.24
N HIS A 601 25.23 0.54 10.30
CA HIS A 601 25.49 1.98 10.48
C HIS A 601 24.65 2.62 11.59
N PRO A 602 24.58 2.04 12.81
CA PRO A 602 23.70 2.52 13.88
C PRO A 602 23.98 3.97 14.28
N ALA A 603 25.24 4.42 14.24
CA ALA A 603 25.60 5.80 14.59
C ALA A 603 25.09 6.84 13.57
N ASP A 604 24.92 6.44 12.31
CA ASP A 604 24.29 7.31 11.30
C ASP A 604 22.77 7.30 11.48
N MET A 605 22.17 6.17 11.82
CA MET A 605 20.74 6.12 12.13
C MET A 605 20.37 6.90 13.39
N ASP A 606 21.20 6.88 14.44
CA ASP A 606 20.97 7.71 15.64
C ASP A 606 20.84 9.20 15.28
N LYS A 607 21.60 9.67 14.28
CA LYS A 607 21.50 11.07 13.79
C LYS A 607 20.26 11.31 12.94
N VAL A 608 19.93 10.38 12.03
CA VAL A 608 18.71 10.47 11.21
C VAL A 608 17.47 10.51 12.11
N LEU A 609 17.37 9.60 13.07
CA LEU A 609 16.26 9.55 14.03
C LEU A 609 16.25 10.78 14.96
N GLY A 610 17.41 11.35 15.30
CA GLY A 610 17.48 12.61 16.02
C GLY A 610 16.83 13.77 15.25
N HIS A 611 17.02 13.82 13.92
CA HIS A 611 16.36 14.80 13.08
C HIS A 611 14.86 14.52 12.93
N TYR A 612 14.44 13.26 12.70
CA TYR A 612 13.03 12.90 12.58
C TYR A 612 12.23 13.23 13.84
N ARG A 613 12.75 12.91 15.03
CA ARG A 613 12.11 13.19 16.32
C ARG A 613 11.93 14.68 16.64
N THR A 614 12.63 15.54 15.91
CA THR A 614 12.61 17.00 16.10
C THR A 614 12.02 17.75 14.91
N GLY A 615 11.40 17.05 13.96
CA GLY A 615 10.78 17.64 12.77
C GLY A 615 11.78 18.25 11.79
N GLN A 616 13.07 17.89 11.89
CA GLN A 616 14.13 18.44 11.04
C GLN A 616 14.27 17.67 9.72
N TRP A 617 13.16 17.50 8.99
CA TRP A 617 13.05 16.68 7.78
C TRP A 617 14.07 17.03 6.70
N ALA A 618 14.27 18.32 6.42
CA ALA A 618 15.26 18.78 5.44
C ALA A 618 16.72 18.47 5.86
N ALA A 619 17.01 18.51 7.16
CA ALA A 619 18.33 18.17 7.68
C ALA A 619 18.58 16.66 7.59
N ALA A 620 17.60 15.84 7.96
CA ALA A 620 17.65 14.39 7.77
C ALA A 620 17.87 14.04 6.30
N ARG A 621 17.09 14.65 5.39
CA ARG A 621 17.22 14.46 3.95
C ARG A 621 18.63 14.78 3.47
N THR A 622 19.17 15.94 3.86
CA THR A 622 20.53 16.35 3.52
C THR A 622 21.57 15.37 4.08
N TYR A 623 21.38 14.88 5.30
CA TYR A 623 22.27 13.88 5.89
C TYR A 623 22.29 12.58 5.07
N LEU A 624 21.11 12.05 4.70
CA LEU A 624 20.96 10.86 3.88
C LEU A 624 21.56 11.06 2.47
N THR A 625 21.23 12.14 1.77
CA THR A 625 21.60 12.30 0.36
C THR A 625 22.99 12.89 0.12
N SER A 626 23.52 13.66 1.08
CA SER A 626 24.78 14.39 0.90
C SER A 626 25.88 13.89 1.83
N THR A 627 25.58 13.67 3.12
CA THR A 627 26.59 13.16 4.05
C THR A 627 26.83 11.67 3.83
N ILE A 628 25.78 10.85 3.89
CA ILE A 628 25.86 9.43 3.57
C ILE A 628 26.03 9.28 2.05
N GLY A 629 25.13 9.87 1.26
CA GLY A 629 25.19 9.85 -0.19
C GLY A 629 25.40 8.44 -0.73
N THR A 630 26.40 8.26 -1.58
CA THR A 630 26.74 6.96 -2.18
C THR A 630 27.80 6.17 -1.41
N ARG A 631 28.23 6.62 -0.22
CA ARG A 631 29.37 6.04 0.51
C ARG A 631 29.17 4.55 0.82
N TYR A 632 27.93 4.12 1.03
CA TYR A 632 27.58 2.76 1.42
C TYR A 632 27.08 1.90 0.27
N ASP A 633 26.94 2.42 -0.95
CA ASP A 633 26.37 1.66 -2.07
C ASP A 633 27.17 0.41 -2.43
N SER A 634 28.51 0.48 -2.32
CA SER A 634 29.36 -0.68 -2.56
C SER A 634 29.24 -1.73 -1.47
N ASP A 635 29.23 -1.30 -0.21
CA ASP A 635 29.15 -2.20 0.94
C ASP A 635 27.75 -2.83 1.06
N PHE A 636 26.70 -2.05 0.81
CA PHE A 636 25.33 -2.55 0.70
C PHE A 636 25.19 -3.64 -0.36
N ARG A 637 25.78 -3.45 -1.55
CA ARG A 637 25.77 -4.48 -2.61
C ARG A 637 26.45 -5.78 -2.16
N SER A 638 27.55 -5.68 -1.41
CA SER A 638 28.21 -6.85 -0.84
C SER A 638 27.36 -7.52 0.23
N TRP A 639 26.70 -6.74 1.09
CA TRP A 639 25.77 -7.25 2.10
C TRP A 639 24.55 -7.95 1.49
N LEU A 640 23.95 -7.41 0.42
CA LEU A 640 22.85 -8.03 -0.32
C LEU A 640 23.21 -9.42 -0.86
N ALA A 641 24.43 -9.59 -1.35
CA ALA A 641 24.89 -10.90 -1.84
C ALA A 641 24.98 -11.94 -0.70
N GLY A 642 25.41 -11.53 0.50
CA GLY A 642 25.35 -12.37 1.70
C GLY A 642 23.91 -12.72 2.07
N CYS A 643 23.02 -11.73 2.03
CA CYS A 643 21.59 -11.89 2.27
C CYS A 643 20.94 -12.94 1.37
N ALA A 644 21.22 -12.87 0.06
CA ALA A 644 20.72 -13.82 -0.93
C ALA A 644 21.20 -15.26 -0.68
N ALA A 645 22.36 -15.41 -0.01
CA ALA A 645 22.93 -16.70 0.37
C ALA A 645 22.40 -17.22 1.74
N GLY A 646 21.45 -16.52 2.37
CA GLY A 646 20.94 -16.86 3.69
C GLY A 646 21.77 -16.30 4.86
N ASP A 647 22.81 -15.52 4.57
CA ASP A 647 23.73 -14.92 5.54
C ASP A 647 23.61 -13.39 5.50
N CYS A 648 22.41 -12.89 5.81
CA CYS A 648 22.07 -11.45 5.86
C CYS A 648 22.83 -10.66 6.95
N GLY A 649 23.96 -11.16 7.45
CA GLY A 649 24.46 -10.80 8.76
C GLY A 649 23.54 -11.39 9.83
N SER A 650 24.15 -12.00 10.85
CA SER A 650 23.44 -12.30 12.09
C SER A 650 22.98 -10.96 12.65
N GLY A 651 21.68 -10.67 12.50
CA GLY A 651 21.07 -9.45 12.99
C GLY A 651 21.55 -9.20 14.42
N GLY A 652 22.05 -7.98 14.65
CA GLY A 652 22.32 -7.52 16.00
C GLY A 652 21.01 -7.65 16.78
N ASP A 653 20.97 -8.67 17.63
CA ASP A 653 19.89 -9.09 18.53
C ASP A 653 18.76 -9.97 17.95
N GLY A 654 19.00 -11.30 17.98
CA GLY A 654 18.00 -12.38 17.97
C GLY A 654 17.55 -12.83 16.57
N ALA A 655 17.88 -14.02 16.05
CA ALA A 655 17.76 -15.33 16.65
C ALA A 655 18.83 -16.29 16.08
N VAL A 656 19.91 -16.54 16.82
CA VAL A 656 20.85 -17.64 16.51
C VAL A 656 20.15 -19.00 16.67
N ALA A 657 20.45 -19.99 15.83
CA ALA A 657 19.79 -21.30 15.90
C ALA A 657 19.99 -22.00 17.26
N GLU A 658 19.08 -22.88 17.66
CA GLU A 658 19.31 -23.75 18.82
C GLU A 658 20.57 -24.59 18.59
N CYS A 659 21.39 -24.73 19.63
CA CYS A 659 22.57 -25.58 19.52
C CYS A 659 22.15 -27.04 19.27
N THR A 660 22.78 -27.69 18.30
CA THR A 660 22.36 -29.03 17.83
C THR A 660 22.94 -30.17 18.66
N ASP A 661 23.83 -29.87 19.62
CA ASP A 661 24.43 -30.88 20.49
C ASP A 661 23.34 -31.56 21.35
N PRO A 662 23.33 -32.90 21.46
CA PRO A 662 22.33 -33.62 22.25
C PRO A 662 22.43 -33.35 23.77
N ASP A 663 23.59 -32.94 24.30
CA ASP A 663 23.70 -32.44 25.66
C ASP A 663 23.23 -30.98 25.71
N THR A 664 22.09 -30.76 26.36
CA THR A 664 21.44 -29.46 26.50
C THR A 664 22.27 -28.41 27.24
N ARG A 665 23.34 -28.84 27.94
CA ARG A 665 24.30 -27.94 28.59
C ARG A 665 25.39 -27.45 27.63
N VAL A 666 25.59 -28.13 26.51
CA VAL A 666 26.61 -27.76 25.53
C VAL A 666 26.10 -26.61 24.67
N LEU A 667 26.91 -25.55 24.63
CA LEU A 667 26.82 -24.42 23.70
C LEU A 667 27.89 -24.58 22.60
N GLY A 668 27.66 -23.91 21.48
CA GLY A 668 28.53 -23.92 20.31
C GLY A 668 28.69 -22.54 19.68
N GLU A 669 29.33 -22.51 18.52
CA GLU A 669 29.53 -21.29 17.76
C GLU A 669 28.18 -20.74 17.27
N ASN A 670 27.92 -19.47 17.55
CA ASN A 670 26.76 -18.72 17.06
C ASN A 670 25.41 -19.46 17.24
N CYS A 671 25.18 -20.05 18.42
CA CYS A 671 23.94 -20.77 18.75
C CYS A 671 23.40 -20.38 20.14
N ARG A 672 22.15 -20.79 20.42
CA ARG A 672 21.46 -20.54 21.71
C ARG A 672 21.01 -21.83 22.41
N ARG A 673 20.70 -21.67 23.69
CA ARG A 673 19.85 -22.57 24.50
C ARG A 673 18.70 -21.75 25.09
N SER A 674 17.47 -22.04 24.67
CA SER A 674 16.25 -21.38 25.18
C SER A 674 15.60 -22.14 26.33
N ASN A 675 14.52 -21.57 26.89
CA ASN A 675 13.68 -22.15 27.94
C ASN A 675 14.45 -22.52 29.22
N LEU A 676 15.52 -21.79 29.52
CA LEU A 676 16.30 -21.99 30.72
C LEU A 676 15.52 -21.50 31.93
N SER A 677 15.64 -22.24 33.02
CA SER A 677 15.02 -21.93 34.30
C SER A 677 15.88 -22.43 35.46
N ALA A 678 15.79 -21.74 36.59
CA ALA A 678 16.31 -22.21 37.86
C ALA A 678 15.53 -21.58 39.02
N THR A 679 15.39 -22.32 40.11
CA THR A 679 14.78 -21.81 41.35
C THR A 679 15.78 -20.98 42.13
N LYS A 680 15.29 -20.01 42.93
CA LYS A 680 16.14 -19.08 43.68
C LYS A 680 17.26 -19.82 44.45
N GLY A 681 18.49 -19.35 44.28
CA GLY A 681 19.69 -19.92 44.90
C GLY A 681 20.34 -21.07 44.12
N ASN A 682 19.73 -21.55 43.03
CA ASN A 682 20.29 -22.60 42.17
C ASN A 682 20.87 -22.02 40.87
N TYR A 683 21.43 -22.90 40.04
CA TYR A 683 22.13 -22.54 38.80
C TYR A 683 21.61 -23.35 37.61
N ALA A 684 21.58 -22.73 36.43
CA ALA A 684 21.62 -23.44 35.15
C ALA A 684 23.06 -23.44 34.62
N TYR A 685 23.62 -24.63 34.38
CA TYR A 685 25.02 -24.83 34.02
C TYR A 685 25.19 -25.13 32.54
N HIS A 686 26.04 -24.37 31.85
CA HIS A 686 26.36 -24.54 30.44
C HIS A 686 27.86 -24.47 30.16
N TYR A 687 28.34 -25.10 29.11
CA TYR A 687 29.74 -25.05 28.73
C TYR A 687 29.92 -25.12 27.22
N LEU A 688 31.08 -24.68 26.75
CA LEU A 688 31.46 -24.72 25.34
C LEU A 688 32.94 -25.00 25.17
N TYR A 689 33.32 -25.45 23.97
CA TYR A 689 34.71 -25.64 23.57
C TYR A 689 35.12 -24.55 22.59
N ILE A 690 36.10 -23.74 23.00
CA ILE A 690 36.64 -22.66 22.19
C ILE A 690 37.82 -23.16 21.34
N PRO A 691 37.80 -22.99 20.01
CA PRO A 691 38.93 -23.27 19.14
C PRO A 691 40.13 -22.37 19.42
N ALA A 692 41.33 -22.87 19.10
CA ALA A 692 42.54 -22.06 19.16
C ALA A 692 42.47 -20.89 18.16
N GLY A 693 42.90 -19.70 18.58
CA GLY A 693 42.92 -18.49 17.74
C GLY A 693 41.63 -17.66 17.79
N THR A 694 40.62 -18.08 18.56
CA THR A 694 39.41 -17.29 18.82
C THR A 694 39.77 -15.94 19.44
N ARG A 695 39.37 -14.83 18.80
CA ARG A 695 39.73 -13.47 19.24
C ARG A 695 38.80 -12.93 20.33
N GLN A 696 37.55 -13.37 20.33
CA GLN A 696 36.55 -12.90 21.28
C GLN A 696 35.46 -13.96 21.44
N LEU A 697 34.96 -14.11 22.68
CA LEU A 697 33.74 -14.84 23.00
C LEU A 697 32.76 -13.87 23.65
N LYS A 698 31.59 -13.69 23.05
CA LYS A 698 30.45 -12.95 23.61
C LYS A 698 29.41 -13.96 24.13
N ILE A 699 28.97 -13.74 25.36
CA ILE A 699 27.98 -14.57 26.05
C ILE A 699 26.83 -13.64 26.47
N THR A 700 25.61 -13.93 26.02
CA THR A 700 24.44 -13.08 26.27
C THR A 700 23.31 -13.90 26.89
N VAL A 701 22.70 -13.37 27.95
CA VAL A 701 21.42 -13.86 28.48
C VAL A 701 20.36 -12.84 28.13
N SER A 702 19.19 -13.31 27.70
CA SER A 702 18.04 -12.47 27.35
C SER A 702 16.71 -13.20 27.56
N GLY A 703 15.61 -12.46 27.57
CA GLY A 703 14.25 -13.00 27.62
C GLY A 703 13.85 -13.63 28.97
N GLY A 704 12.65 -14.23 29.01
CA GLY A 704 12.12 -14.87 30.21
C GLY A 704 11.71 -13.90 31.32
N THR A 705 11.45 -14.48 32.50
CA THR A 705 11.07 -13.78 33.73
C THR A 705 12.08 -14.08 34.84
N GLY A 706 12.07 -13.30 35.92
CA GLY A 706 12.97 -13.50 37.07
C GLY A 706 14.31 -12.79 36.94
N ASP A 707 15.34 -13.33 37.59
CA ASP A 707 16.67 -12.74 37.67
C ASP A 707 17.75 -13.83 37.52
N ALA A 708 18.46 -13.78 36.39
CA ALA A 708 19.41 -14.79 35.93
C ALA A 708 20.81 -14.19 35.77
N ASP A 709 21.48 -13.94 36.89
CA ASP A 709 22.84 -13.43 36.95
C ASP A 709 23.81 -14.34 36.15
N LEU A 710 24.61 -13.75 35.26
CA LEU A 710 25.52 -14.47 34.37
C LEU A 710 26.93 -14.57 34.95
N TYR A 711 27.44 -15.78 35.08
CA TYR A 711 28.80 -16.08 35.56
C TYR A 711 29.60 -16.86 34.52
N TYR A 712 30.89 -16.58 34.41
CA TYR A 712 31.82 -17.22 33.47
C TYR A 712 33.14 -17.62 34.15
N SER A 713 33.68 -18.77 33.77
CA SER A 713 34.98 -19.26 34.22
C SER A 713 35.67 -20.11 33.16
N ALA A 714 36.97 -19.90 32.99
CA ALA A 714 37.76 -20.68 32.03
C ALA A 714 38.23 -22.03 32.59
N SER A 715 38.17 -22.28 33.91
CA SER A 715 38.86 -23.40 34.59
C SER A 715 37.95 -24.38 35.34
N GLY A 716 36.64 -24.18 35.32
CA GLY A 716 35.64 -25.01 35.99
C GLY A 716 34.32 -24.26 36.16
N TRP A 717 33.27 -24.91 36.68
CA TRP A 717 31.95 -24.29 36.87
C TRP A 717 32.02 -22.98 37.63
N ALA A 718 31.41 -21.94 37.05
CA ALA A 718 31.35 -20.63 37.66
C ALA A 718 30.26 -20.61 38.74
N THR A 719 30.56 -20.00 39.89
CA THR A 719 29.62 -19.86 41.01
C THR A 719 29.71 -18.45 41.56
N THR A 720 28.76 -18.06 42.41
CA THR A 720 28.79 -16.78 43.13
C THR A 720 30.07 -16.60 43.98
N ALA A 721 30.72 -17.69 44.39
CA ALA A 721 31.97 -17.67 45.15
C ALA A 721 33.23 -17.75 44.28
N SER A 722 33.13 -18.22 43.02
CA SER A 722 34.28 -18.47 42.15
C SER A 722 33.91 -18.31 40.67
N ALA A 723 34.30 -17.19 40.07
CA ALA A 723 34.12 -16.90 38.66
C ALA A 723 35.24 -15.99 38.13
N THR A 724 35.61 -16.15 36.86
CA THR A 724 36.57 -15.28 36.18
C THR A 724 35.93 -13.94 35.81
N GLN A 725 34.69 -13.97 35.34
CA GLN A 725 33.88 -12.77 35.06
C GLN A 725 32.43 -13.02 35.48
N ARG A 726 31.70 -11.93 35.75
CA ARG A 726 30.27 -11.97 36.06
C ARG A 726 29.59 -10.69 35.56
N ALA A 727 28.35 -10.83 35.12
CA ALA A 727 27.43 -9.74 34.81
C ALA A 727 26.15 -10.00 35.60
N THR A 728 25.88 -9.13 36.58
CA THR A 728 24.81 -9.33 37.57
C THR A 728 23.95 -8.09 37.66
N GLY A 729 22.68 -8.24 38.01
CA GLY A 729 21.73 -7.14 38.15
C GLY A 729 20.30 -7.61 37.93
N THR A 730 19.32 -6.73 38.13
CA THR A 730 17.91 -7.13 38.02
C THR A 730 17.54 -7.57 36.60
N GLY A 731 16.90 -8.72 36.49
CA GLY A 731 16.35 -9.23 35.23
C GLY A 731 17.26 -10.26 34.56
N ASN A 732 17.04 -10.49 33.27
CA ASN A 732 17.75 -11.51 32.49
C ASN A 732 18.53 -10.90 31.32
N SER A 733 18.94 -9.62 31.41
CA SER A 733 19.60 -8.90 30.32
C SER A 733 21.07 -8.66 30.64
N HIS A 734 21.90 -9.69 30.44
CA HIS A 734 23.31 -9.64 30.78
C HIS A 734 24.19 -10.03 29.60
N THR A 735 25.37 -9.43 29.50
CA THR A 735 26.36 -9.76 28.48
C THR A 735 27.75 -9.77 29.08
N LEU A 736 28.53 -10.78 28.73
CA LEU A 736 29.96 -10.87 29.00
C LEU A 736 30.75 -10.97 27.70
N THR A 737 31.91 -10.34 27.68
CA THR A 737 32.85 -10.40 26.57
C THR A 737 34.21 -10.84 27.07
N VAL A 738 34.65 -12.01 26.61
CA VAL A 738 35.94 -12.61 26.92
C VAL A 738 36.86 -12.41 25.71
N ASN A 739 37.88 -11.57 25.86
CA ASN A 739 38.83 -11.32 24.78
C ASN A 739 39.96 -12.36 24.82
N ASN A 740 40.36 -12.84 23.63
CA ASN A 740 41.38 -13.87 23.43
C ASN A 740 41.20 -15.10 24.35
N PRO A 741 40.01 -15.74 24.36
CA PRO A 741 39.78 -16.91 25.21
C PRO A 741 40.77 -18.04 24.87
N ARG A 742 41.27 -18.73 25.91
CA ARG A 742 42.14 -19.90 25.72
C ARG A 742 41.40 -21.00 24.96
N ALA A 743 42.11 -21.78 24.14
CA ALA A 743 41.53 -22.96 23.53
C ALA A 743 41.10 -23.98 24.61
N GLY A 744 39.99 -24.68 24.40
CA GLY A 744 39.47 -25.71 25.30
C GLY A 744 38.15 -25.34 25.97
N ALA A 745 37.86 -25.98 27.11
CA ALA A 745 36.57 -25.87 27.78
C ALA A 745 36.41 -24.53 28.52
N HIS A 746 35.21 -23.97 28.42
CA HIS A 746 34.75 -22.77 29.11
C HIS A 746 33.39 -23.03 29.76
N TYR A 747 33.19 -22.50 30.96
CA TYR A 747 32.03 -22.80 31.79
C TYR A 747 31.24 -21.53 32.06
N ILE A 748 29.93 -21.62 31.87
CA ILE A 748 28.95 -20.56 32.00
C ILE A 748 27.89 -21.02 33.00
N SER A 749 27.43 -20.12 33.86
CA SER A 749 26.43 -20.45 34.87
C SER A 749 25.47 -19.30 35.04
N LEU A 750 24.17 -19.59 35.01
CA LEU A 750 23.11 -18.63 35.30
C LEU A 750 22.64 -18.85 36.73
N TYR A 751 22.94 -17.91 37.61
CA TYR A 751 22.54 -17.97 39.01
C TYR A 751 21.18 -17.31 39.20
N ALA A 752 20.25 -18.05 39.80
CA ALA A 752 18.92 -17.54 40.12
C ALA A 752 18.96 -16.67 41.38
N ALA A 753 19.31 -15.39 41.26
CA ALA A 753 19.18 -14.42 42.36
C ALA A 753 17.72 -14.29 42.81
N SER A 754 16.79 -14.43 41.86
CA SER A 754 15.40 -14.84 42.06
C SER A 754 15.08 -16.02 41.14
N ALA A 755 13.98 -16.74 41.36
CA ALA A 755 13.60 -17.81 40.45
C ALA A 755 13.35 -17.23 39.05
N PHE A 756 13.98 -17.80 38.02
CA PHE A 756 13.82 -17.37 36.63
C PHE A 756 13.32 -18.50 35.74
N GLY A 757 12.65 -18.14 34.65
CA GLY A 757 12.14 -19.09 33.67
C GLY A 757 11.93 -18.49 32.30
N GLY A 758 12.16 -19.28 31.26
CA GLY A 758 12.06 -18.84 29.86
C GLY A 758 13.25 -18.04 29.37
N ALA A 759 14.38 -18.04 30.09
CA ALA A 759 15.58 -17.30 29.69
C ALA A 759 16.29 -18.01 28.52
N THR A 760 16.99 -17.22 27.70
CA THR A 760 17.78 -17.69 26.56
C THR A 760 19.24 -17.31 26.76
N LEU A 761 20.14 -18.28 26.63
CA LEU A 761 21.58 -18.09 26.66
C LEU A 761 22.17 -18.27 25.26
N THR A 762 22.95 -17.30 24.80
CA THR A 762 23.56 -17.26 23.47
C THR A 762 25.08 -17.09 23.56
N THR A 763 25.80 -17.77 22.67
CA THR A 763 27.24 -17.61 22.49
C THR A 763 27.57 -17.21 21.06
N ALA A 764 28.52 -16.27 20.90
CA ALA A 764 29.08 -15.85 19.62
C ALA A 764 30.60 -15.75 19.74
N TYR A 765 31.35 -16.47 18.91
CA TYR A 765 32.82 -16.50 18.92
C TYR A 765 33.42 -16.97 17.60
#